data_AF-A0A7C1RA18-F1
#
_entry.id   AF-A0A7C1RA18-F1
#
_cell.length_a   1.000
_cell.length_b   1.000
_cell.length_c   1.000
_cell.angle_alpha   90.00
_cell.angle_beta   90.00
_cell.angle_gamma   90.00
#
_symmetry.space_group_name_H-M   'P 1'
#
loop_
_entity.id
_entity.type
_entity.pdbx_description
1 polymer ?
#
loop_
_entity_poly.entity_id
_entity_poly.type
_entity_poly.pdbx_seq_one_letter_code
_entity_poly.pdbx_strand_id
1 'polypeptide(L)'
;SALAAVMLYGERVGLNYSDRKHRFGTVVAIAVLGFLAFYAYFGRELFNFLGGATQSNPLYQTVAELARTEWKTIAGYYSVRTKDGLVFLLSLAGFIIVLARFIRKLLNGDLTGYKEVFLVSYYIGSVYLLLMAVRFVFQASGAILLLTGVAIGEAFIFVENMKDSASTKALYAVLLILLFMPVPVIGAQHTNTIAKAYAKSQGSVPPEWVNTLTWLRENSHPLDSATSWWDYGYWIESSLLSHRRSATDGGHAYDRRYIVADFFAHSGDESEQDFEAWELNYMIAWQQDIYKFNAISYLGGAINHYEQTHVPMFQVISTQQIQYANESGRLAVYIASGNNVYQPIATIDLTTGQVIGGRGDIPYVLYIFGNYGLLAYQKIAFSNFVRLAFQIPYSIEPWDAQKLFANFKPAYSNGGVSTYEFRPFAVYRIDKYENGTWKTFYSTLSGGELPMGEQKLRLWISAFGRDVKDAKLVFEAYNGTELVAKEVVAEGLSIDHLNETPIEVTLTIPSATSYRFVLVQDGPVGVLNGAPKVDGKVANPTYILGEGQSGQLELKAAFRKDYDNVKLTLRASIVYYIAPNGKDIEKDDFYLEPHQDIITYVPVKELSVKEGDNTIVAQASMPENVFENYIQELYKKYGEDKVVIVRKRVEPVFIAKKEYVIWEG
;
A
#
# COMPACT_ATOMS: atom_id res chain seq x y z
N SER A 1 -9.07 -11.28 33.76
CA SER A 1 -8.94 -10.61 35.08
C SER A 1 -10.19 -10.78 35.95
N ALA A 2 -11.40 -10.44 35.48
CA ALA A 2 -12.65 -10.62 36.25
C ALA A 2 -13.00 -12.09 36.57
N LEU A 3 -12.83 -13.01 35.60
CA LEU A 3 -13.06 -14.45 35.83
C LEU A 3 -12.13 -15.01 36.92
N ALA A 4 -10.87 -14.58 36.92
CA ALA A 4 -9.90 -14.97 37.95
C ALA A 4 -10.28 -14.38 39.33
N ALA A 5 -10.74 -13.13 39.38
CA ALA A 5 -11.22 -12.51 40.62
C ALA A 5 -12.48 -13.21 41.16
N VAL A 6 -13.43 -13.57 40.31
CA VAL A 6 -14.61 -14.34 40.74
C VAL A 6 -14.19 -15.72 41.21
N MET A 7 -13.36 -16.46 40.46
CA MET A 7 -12.89 -17.80 40.86
C MET A 7 -12.06 -17.79 42.16
N LEU A 8 -11.34 -16.71 42.46
CA LEU A 8 -10.51 -16.58 43.67
C LEU A 8 -11.27 -16.07 44.90
N TYR A 9 -12.28 -15.21 44.72
CA TYR A 9 -12.97 -14.53 45.83
C TYR A 9 -14.45 -14.86 45.95
N GLY A 10 -15.03 -15.58 45.00
CA GLY A 10 -16.46 -15.80 44.90
C GLY A 10 -17.05 -16.65 46.05
N GLU A 11 -16.24 -17.47 46.69
CA GLU A 11 -16.64 -18.23 47.89
C GLU A 11 -17.05 -17.30 49.04
N ARG A 12 -16.42 -16.12 49.14
CA ARG A 12 -16.77 -15.09 50.14
C ARG A 12 -18.12 -14.41 49.87
N VAL A 13 -18.68 -14.59 48.69
CA VAL A 13 -19.93 -13.98 48.24
C VAL A 13 -21.03 -15.03 48.02
N GLY A 14 -20.83 -16.25 48.54
CA GLY A 14 -21.82 -17.32 48.53
C GLY A 14 -21.77 -18.25 47.30
N LEU A 15 -20.76 -18.11 46.43
CA LEU A 15 -20.57 -19.06 45.32
C LEU A 15 -20.01 -20.37 45.88
N ASN A 16 -20.76 -21.45 45.70
CA ASN A 16 -20.35 -22.76 46.19
C ASN A 16 -19.52 -23.49 45.13
N TYR A 17 -18.19 -23.37 45.22
CA TYR A 17 -17.28 -24.07 44.31
C TYR A 17 -17.12 -25.56 44.60
N SER A 18 -17.80 -26.12 45.60
CA SER A 18 -17.84 -27.57 45.81
C SER A 18 -18.98 -28.23 45.02
N ASP A 19 -20.08 -27.51 44.73
CA ASP A 19 -21.20 -27.99 43.92
C ASP A 19 -20.90 -27.87 42.41
N ARG A 20 -21.10 -28.96 41.66
CA ARG A 20 -20.89 -28.99 40.21
C ARG A 20 -21.90 -28.15 39.45
N LYS A 21 -23.16 -28.12 39.89
CA LYS A 21 -24.21 -27.32 39.22
C LYS A 21 -23.94 -25.83 39.42
N HIS A 22 -23.56 -25.46 40.64
CA HIS A 22 -23.22 -24.08 40.98
C HIS A 22 -21.96 -23.61 40.24
N ARG A 23 -20.88 -24.43 40.17
CA ARG A 23 -19.68 -24.12 39.37
C ARG A 23 -19.98 -23.92 37.90
N PHE A 24 -20.67 -24.87 37.28
CA PHE A 24 -21.01 -24.79 35.86
C PHE A 24 -21.91 -23.57 35.60
N GLY A 25 -22.92 -23.36 36.44
CA GLY A 25 -23.79 -22.17 36.38
C GLY A 25 -23.02 -20.86 36.52
N THR A 26 -21.99 -20.80 37.38
CA THR A 26 -21.15 -19.61 37.55
C THR A 26 -20.32 -19.32 36.30
N VAL A 27 -19.70 -20.33 35.69
CA VAL A 27 -18.91 -20.17 34.46
C VAL A 27 -19.82 -19.74 33.30
N VAL A 28 -21.00 -20.37 33.17
CA VAL A 28 -21.99 -19.99 32.15
C VAL A 28 -22.49 -18.57 32.38
N ALA A 29 -22.81 -18.18 33.62
CA ALA A 29 -23.26 -16.84 33.94
C ALA A 29 -22.19 -15.78 33.61
N ILE A 30 -20.91 -16.04 33.91
CA ILE A 30 -19.82 -15.11 33.57
C ILE A 30 -19.59 -15.06 32.06
N ALA A 31 -19.68 -16.19 31.35
CA ALA A 31 -19.56 -16.22 29.90
C ALA A 31 -20.71 -15.45 29.22
N VAL A 32 -21.95 -15.63 29.71
CA VAL A 32 -23.13 -14.90 29.24
C VAL A 32 -23.03 -13.41 29.56
N LEU A 33 -22.62 -13.03 30.78
CA LEU A 33 -22.40 -11.62 31.16
C LEU A 33 -21.27 -11.00 30.34
N GLY A 34 -20.19 -11.72 30.09
CA GLY A 34 -19.10 -11.31 29.22
C GLY A 34 -19.60 -11.07 27.79
N PHE A 35 -20.34 -12.03 27.24
CA PHE A 35 -20.94 -11.91 25.90
C PHE A 35 -21.93 -10.75 25.81
N LEU A 36 -22.83 -10.60 26.80
CA LEU A 36 -23.80 -9.51 26.85
C LEU A 36 -23.14 -8.14 27.01
N ALA A 37 -22.07 -8.03 27.80
CA ALA A 37 -21.29 -6.80 27.92
C ALA A 37 -20.59 -6.47 26.59
N PHE A 38 -20.04 -7.49 25.91
CA PHE A 38 -19.45 -7.33 24.59
C PHE A 38 -20.49 -6.94 23.54
N TYR A 39 -21.68 -7.56 23.56
CA TYR A 39 -22.80 -7.23 22.68
C TYR A 39 -23.44 -5.87 23.00
N ALA A 40 -23.47 -5.46 24.26
CA ALA A 40 -23.93 -4.12 24.64
C ALA A 40 -22.96 -3.03 24.15
N TYR A 41 -21.66 -3.33 24.09
CA TYR A 41 -20.64 -2.42 23.57
C TYR A 41 -20.63 -2.37 22.03
N PHE A 42 -20.70 -3.52 21.36
CA PHE A 42 -20.58 -3.63 19.89
C PHE A 42 -21.93 -3.70 19.15
N GLY A 43 -23.07 -3.87 19.84
CA GLY A 43 -24.39 -3.99 19.22
C GLY A 43 -24.50 -5.12 18.19
N ARG A 44 -25.30 -4.90 17.13
CA ARG A 44 -25.42 -5.82 15.97
C ARG A 44 -24.10 -5.99 15.22
N GLU A 45 -23.18 -5.03 15.35
CA GLU A 45 -21.85 -5.09 14.74
C GLU A 45 -20.93 -6.09 15.43
N LEU A 46 -21.29 -6.65 16.60
CA LEU A 46 -20.50 -7.73 17.23
C LEU A 46 -20.28 -8.90 16.27
N PHE A 47 -21.32 -9.27 15.51
CA PHE A 47 -21.24 -10.36 14.54
C PHE A 47 -20.44 -9.96 13.29
N ASN A 48 -20.43 -8.68 12.93
CA ASN A 48 -19.56 -8.12 11.89
C ASN A 48 -18.11 -7.97 12.37
N PHE A 49 -17.87 -7.78 13.67
CA PHE A 49 -16.54 -7.75 14.27
C PHE A 49 -15.94 -9.16 14.35
N LEU A 50 -16.73 -10.14 14.80
CA LEU A 50 -16.33 -11.56 14.85
C LEU A 50 -16.20 -12.17 13.44
N GLY A 51 -17.04 -11.77 12.49
CA GLY A 51 -17.03 -12.24 11.10
C GLY A 51 -16.22 -11.38 10.11
N GLY A 52 -15.87 -10.15 10.48
CA GLY A 52 -15.41 -9.12 9.54
C GLY A 52 -14.13 -8.41 9.95
N ALA A 53 -13.49 -8.77 11.07
CA ALA A 53 -12.16 -8.23 11.41
C ALA A 53 -11.09 -8.47 10.33
N THR A 54 -11.33 -9.33 9.35
CA THR A 54 -10.40 -9.64 8.26
C THR A 54 -10.73 -8.92 6.94
N GLN A 55 -11.91 -8.33 6.74
CA GLN A 55 -12.27 -7.63 5.49
C GLN A 55 -13.22 -6.43 5.72
N SER A 56 -13.13 -5.76 6.87
CA SER A 56 -14.09 -4.73 7.29
C SER A 56 -14.10 -3.44 6.46
N ASN A 57 -13.16 -3.25 5.54
CA ASN A 57 -13.07 -2.11 4.65
C ASN A 57 -12.40 -2.51 3.33
N PRO A 58 -12.49 -1.67 2.28
CA PRO A 58 -11.93 -2.00 0.96
C PRO A 58 -10.42 -2.33 1.02
N LEU A 59 -9.68 -1.62 1.87
CA LEU A 59 -8.25 -1.87 2.04
C LEU A 59 -7.98 -3.28 2.59
N TYR A 60 -8.71 -3.73 3.61
CA TYR A 60 -8.55 -5.05 4.20
C TYR A 60 -9.01 -6.18 3.27
N GLN A 61 -9.98 -5.94 2.38
CA GLN A 61 -10.33 -6.89 1.31
C GLN A 61 -9.13 -7.20 0.39
N THR A 62 -8.20 -6.25 0.22
CA THR A 62 -7.02 -6.40 -0.63
C THR A 62 -5.78 -6.97 0.07
N VAL A 63 -5.76 -7.06 1.40
CA VAL A 63 -4.61 -7.58 2.13
C VAL A 63 -4.58 -9.10 2.02
N ALA A 64 -3.56 -9.63 1.32
CA ALA A 64 -3.45 -11.06 1.05
C ALA A 64 -3.45 -11.94 2.33
N GLU A 65 -2.88 -11.44 3.43
CA GLU A 65 -2.88 -12.14 4.72
C GLU A 65 -4.27 -12.30 5.33
N LEU A 66 -5.19 -11.38 5.02
CA LEU A 66 -6.55 -11.38 5.54
C LEU A 66 -7.56 -12.07 4.61
N ALA A 67 -7.10 -12.53 3.45
CA ALA A 67 -7.92 -13.30 2.53
C ALA A 67 -8.50 -14.54 3.23
N ARG A 68 -9.74 -14.90 2.86
CA ARG A 68 -10.41 -16.09 3.40
C ARG A 68 -9.64 -17.35 3.03
N THR A 69 -9.64 -18.31 3.94
CA THR A 69 -8.95 -19.57 3.73
C THR A 69 -9.80 -20.53 2.90
N GLU A 70 -9.29 -20.93 1.74
CA GLU A 70 -9.90 -21.97 0.92
C GLU A 70 -9.37 -23.37 1.24
N TRP A 71 -10.10 -24.41 0.82
CA TRP A 71 -9.63 -25.79 0.94
C TRP A 71 -8.27 -26.01 0.27
N LYS A 72 -8.01 -25.37 -0.87
CA LYS A 72 -6.71 -25.45 -1.55
C LYS A 72 -5.55 -24.95 -0.67
N THR A 73 -5.80 -23.92 0.15
CA THR A 73 -4.83 -23.40 1.11
C THR A 73 -4.62 -24.40 2.25
N ILE A 74 -5.70 -24.90 2.86
CA ILE A 74 -5.63 -25.92 3.94
C ILE A 74 -4.90 -27.16 3.44
N ALA A 75 -5.28 -27.66 2.27
CA ALA A 75 -4.71 -28.84 1.67
C ALA A 75 -3.23 -28.62 1.31
N GLY A 76 -2.85 -27.41 0.87
CA GLY A 76 -1.46 -27.04 0.65
C GLY A 76 -0.62 -27.05 1.93
N TYR A 77 -1.01 -26.27 2.94
CA TYR A 77 -0.22 -26.06 4.16
C TYR A 77 -0.23 -27.24 5.13
N TYR A 78 -1.29 -28.04 5.14
CA TYR A 78 -1.43 -29.22 6.02
C TYR A 78 -1.37 -30.53 5.21
N SER A 79 -0.51 -30.58 4.20
CA SER A 79 -0.17 -31.80 3.47
C SER A 79 1.19 -32.37 3.87
N VAL A 80 1.45 -33.59 3.41
CA VAL A 80 2.78 -34.21 3.53
C VAL A 80 3.62 -33.95 2.27
N ARG A 81 3.04 -34.00 1.07
CA ARG A 81 3.77 -33.71 -0.19
C ARG A 81 2.90 -33.21 -1.35
N THR A 82 1.67 -33.70 -1.51
CA THR A 82 0.87 -33.53 -2.74
C THR A 82 -0.34 -32.59 -2.60
N LYS A 83 -0.30 -31.64 -1.65
CA LYS A 83 -1.45 -30.79 -1.33
C LYS A 83 -2.71 -31.61 -1.01
N ASP A 84 -2.52 -32.73 -0.33
CA ASP A 84 -3.55 -33.72 0.00
C ASP A 84 -4.36 -33.38 1.27
N GLY A 85 -3.91 -32.42 2.07
CA GLY A 85 -4.54 -32.07 3.34
C GLY A 85 -4.51 -33.18 4.38
N LEU A 86 -3.67 -34.21 4.23
CA LEU A 86 -3.70 -35.41 5.06
C LEU A 86 -3.55 -35.10 6.56
N VAL A 87 -2.67 -34.15 6.90
CA VAL A 87 -2.44 -33.77 8.30
C VAL A 87 -3.71 -33.17 8.91
N PHE A 88 -4.40 -32.31 8.16
CA PHE A 88 -5.67 -31.72 8.57
C PHE A 88 -6.80 -32.75 8.70
N LEU A 89 -6.88 -33.73 7.80
CA LEU A 89 -7.87 -34.80 7.90
C LEU A 89 -7.64 -35.68 9.14
N LEU A 90 -6.38 -36.01 9.43
CA LEU A 90 -6.02 -36.74 10.66
C LEU A 90 -6.32 -35.91 11.91
N SER A 91 -6.12 -34.59 11.89
CA SER A 91 -6.47 -33.74 13.03
C SER A 91 -7.97 -33.69 13.27
N LEU A 92 -8.79 -33.74 12.22
CA LEU A 92 -10.24 -33.86 12.35
C LEU A 92 -10.65 -35.19 12.99
N ALA A 93 -10.01 -36.30 12.60
CA ALA A 93 -10.24 -37.59 13.25
C ALA A 93 -9.86 -37.53 14.74
N GLY A 94 -8.70 -36.97 15.07
CA GLY A 94 -8.25 -36.76 16.45
C GLY A 94 -9.23 -35.90 17.25
N PHE A 95 -9.72 -34.80 16.64
CA PHE A 95 -10.74 -33.94 17.23
C PHE A 95 -12.01 -34.70 17.58
N ILE A 96 -12.55 -35.50 16.66
CA ILE A 96 -13.75 -36.30 16.91
C ILE A 96 -13.54 -37.26 18.08
N ILE A 97 -12.38 -37.91 18.18
CA ILE A 97 -12.08 -38.84 19.26
C ILE A 97 -11.99 -38.11 20.62
N VAL A 98 -11.32 -36.96 20.67
CA VAL A 98 -11.20 -36.15 21.90
C VAL A 98 -12.57 -35.58 22.30
N LEU A 99 -13.35 -35.09 21.33
CA LEU A 99 -14.69 -34.57 21.57
C LEU A 99 -15.64 -35.64 22.11
N ALA A 100 -15.63 -36.84 21.52
CA ALA A 100 -16.42 -37.97 22.01
C ALA A 100 -16.03 -38.38 23.43
N ARG A 101 -14.73 -38.40 23.74
CA ARG A 101 -14.22 -38.65 25.10
C ARG A 101 -14.66 -37.57 26.08
N PHE A 102 -14.58 -36.30 25.69
CA PHE A 102 -15.06 -35.18 26.49
C PHE A 102 -16.55 -35.31 26.81
N ILE A 103 -17.39 -35.52 25.79
CA ILE A 103 -18.84 -35.66 25.96
C ILE A 103 -19.17 -36.85 26.89
N ARG A 104 -18.51 -38.00 26.69
CA ARG A 104 -18.72 -39.18 27.56
C ARG A 104 -18.34 -38.88 29.02
N LYS A 105 -17.19 -38.25 29.26
CA LYS A 105 -16.75 -37.85 30.60
C LYS A 105 -17.72 -36.85 31.24
N LEU A 106 -18.20 -35.89 30.46
CA LEU A 106 -19.17 -34.90 30.92
C LEU A 106 -20.49 -35.56 31.34
N LEU A 107 -21.03 -36.46 30.50
CA LEU A 107 -22.26 -37.21 30.80
C LEU A 107 -22.12 -38.11 32.03
N ASN A 108 -20.95 -38.70 32.24
CA ASN A 108 -20.66 -39.56 33.40
C ASN A 108 -20.27 -38.77 34.66
N GLY A 109 -20.18 -37.43 34.58
CA GLY A 109 -19.74 -36.61 35.69
C GLY A 109 -18.29 -36.88 36.13
N ASP A 110 -17.38 -37.11 35.19
CA ASP A 110 -15.95 -37.25 35.47
C ASP A 110 -15.27 -35.87 35.49
N LEU A 111 -14.64 -35.52 36.61
CA LEU A 111 -13.93 -34.23 36.79
C LEU A 111 -12.58 -34.16 36.09
N THR A 112 -12.07 -35.28 35.56
CA THR A 112 -10.81 -35.31 34.81
C THR A 112 -10.93 -34.82 33.37
N GLY A 113 -12.15 -34.48 32.92
CA GLY A 113 -12.45 -34.00 31.55
C GLY A 113 -11.82 -32.67 31.16
N TYR A 114 -11.18 -31.95 32.10
CA TYR A 114 -10.56 -30.64 31.84
C TYR A 114 -9.44 -30.70 30.79
N LYS A 115 -8.76 -31.86 30.64
CA LYS A 115 -7.70 -32.06 29.63
C LYS A 115 -8.28 -32.04 28.21
N GLU A 116 -9.42 -32.71 28.02
CA GLU A 116 -10.11 -32.74 26.74
C GLU A 116 -10.76 -31.39 26.42
N VAL A 117 -11.28 -30.66 27.42
CA VAL A 117 -11.82 -29.30 27.24
C VAL A 117 -10.78 -28.37 26.62
N PHE A 118 -9.53 -28.40 27.11
CA PHE A 118 -8.45 -27.59 26.56
C PHE A 118 -8.21 -27.91 25.08
N LEU A 119 -8.07 -29.20 24.74
CA LEU A 119 -7.81 -29.61 23.35
C LEU A 119 -8.98 -29.27 22.41
N VAL A 120 -10.22 -29.47 22.85
CA VAL A 120 -11.42 -29.14 22.08
C VAL A 120 -11.51 -27.63 21.85
N SER A 121 -11.37 -26.83 22.90
CA SER A 121 -11.45 -25.37 22.80
C SER A 121 -10.30 -24.78 21.97
N TYR A 122 -9.07 -25.28 22.14
CA TYR A 122 -7.92 -24.85 21.36
C TYR A 122 -8.08 -25.18 19.87
N TYR A 123 -8.56 -26.39 19.55
CA TYR A 123 -8.79 -26.79 18.16
C TYR A 123 -9.91 -25.99 17.52
N ILE A 124 -11.07 -25.85 18.18
CA ILE A 124 -12.19 -25.06 17.66
C ILE A 124 -11.77 -23.61 17.43
N GLY A 125 -11.12 -22.97 18.42
CA GLY A 125 -10.66 -21.58 18.28
C GLY A 125 -9.64 -21.40 17.16
N SER A 126 -8.70 -22.34 17.03
CA SER A 126 -7.67 -22.30 15.98
C SER A 126 -8.25 -22.51 14.58
N VAL A 127 -9.15 -23.49 14.41
CA VAL A 127 -9.81 -23.75 13.13
C VAL A 127 -10.77 -22.63 12.78
N TYR A 128 -11.48 -22.06 13.76
CA TYR A 128 -12.33 -20.89 13.54
C TYR A 128 -11.52 -19.73 12.98
N LEU A 129 -10.41 -19.34 13.63
CA LEU A 129 -9.53 -18.28 13.14
C LEU A 129 -8.91 -18.61 11.78
N LEU A 130 -8.48 -19.86 11.56
CA LEU A 130 -8.00 -20.34 10.26
C LEU A 130 -9.03 -20.11 9.16
N LEU A 131 -10.32 -20.38 9.40
CA LEU A 131 -11.36 -20.17 8.41
C LEU A 131 -11.62 -18.68 8.14
N MET A 132 -11.32 -17.79 9.09
CA MET A 132 -11.48 -16.34 8.94
C MET A 132 -10.41 -15.70 8.04
N ALA A 133 -9.14 -16.11 8.17
CA ALA A 133 -8.04 -15.59 7.35
C ALA A 133 -6.84 -16.53 7.24
N VAL A 134 -6.16 -16.48 6.09
CA VAL A 134 -4.99 -17.31 5.79
C VAL A 134 -3.80 -17.03 6.73
N ARG A 135 -3.69 -15.82 7.32
CA ARG A 135 -2.65 -15.50 8.31
C ARG A 135 -2.65 -16.46 9.51
N PHE A 136 -3.81 -17.02 9.87
CA PHE A 136 -3.93 -17.94 11.00
C PHE A 136 -3.50 -19.38 10.68
N VAL A 137 -3.05 -19.68 9.46
CA VAL A 137 -2.46 -20.99 9.10
C VAL A 137 -1.30 -21.36 10.02
N PHE A 138 -0.39 -20.41 10.28
CA PHE A 138 0.73 -20.69 11.18
C PHE A 138 0.26 -20.98 12.61
N GLN A 139 -0.66 -20.17 13.14
CA GLN A 139 -1.20 -20.34 14.49
C GLN A 139 -1.96 -21.67 14.64
N ALA A 140 -2.78 -22.03 13.64
CA ALA A 140 -3.59 -23.25 13.70
C ALA A 140 -2.77 -24.54 13.57
N SER A 141 -1.55 -24.47 13.03
CA SER A 141 -0.65 -25.62 12.90
C SER A 141 -0.42 -26.35 14.23
N GLY A 142 -0.29 -25.62 15.35
CA GLY A 142 -0.07 -26.24 16.66
C GLY A 142 -1.25 -27.11 17.09
N ALA A 143 -2.49 -26.63 16.96
CA ALA A 143 -3.69 -27.39 17.29
C ALA A 143 -3.88 -28.60 16.36
N ILE A 144 -3.65 -28.39 15.06
CA ILE A 144 -3.75 -29.43 14.03
C ILE A 144 -2.76 -30.56 14.31
N LEU A 145 -1.48 -30.25 14.46
CA LEU A 145 -0.44 -31.25 14.71
C LEU A 145 -0.67 -32.03 16.00
N LEU A 146 -1.11 -31.36 17.07
CA LEU A 146 -1.45 -32.04 18.33
C LEU A 146 -2.56 -33.07 18.11
N LEU A 147 -3.64 -32.72 17.42
CA LEU A 147 -4.76 -33.65 17.23
C LEU A 147 -4.48 -34.71 16.17
N THR A 148 -3.64 -34.42 15.18
CA THR A 148 -3.06 -35.46 14.30
C THR A 148 -2.29 -36.48 15.14
N GLY A 149 -1.46 -36.00 16.09
CA GLY A 149 -0.72 -36.87 17.01
C GLY A 149 -1.64 -37.72 17.89
N VAL A 150 -2.74 -37.15 18.39
CA VAL A 150 -3.76 -37.91 19.12
C VAL A 150 -4.37 -39.00 18.23
N ALA A 151 -4.76 -38.69 16.99
CA ALA A 151 -5.34 -39.69 16.09
C ALA A 151 -4.38 -40.87 15.84
N ILE A 152 -3.10 -40.58 15.59
CA ILE A 152 -2.07 -41.59 15.41
C ILE A 152 -1.86 -42.40 16.70
N GLY A 153 -1.75 -41.74 17.85
CA GLY A 153 -1.58 -42.39 19.15
C GLY A 153 -2.73 -43.33 19.49
N GLU A 154 -3.97 -42.92 19.21
CA GLU A 154 -5.15 -43.78 19.40
C GLU A 154 -5.16 -44.99 18.48
N ALA A 155 -4.64 -44.88 17.26
CA ALA A 155 -4.48 -46.04 16.38
C ALA A 155 -3.52 -47.08 16.99
N PHE A 156 -2.42 -46.64 17.61
CA PHE A 156 -1.51 -47.53 18.33
C PHE A 156 -2.15 -48.15 19.58
N ILE A 157 -2.86 -47.35 20.38
CA ILE A 157 -3.60 -47.83 21.56
C ILE A 157 -4.68 -48.85 21.16
N PHE A 158 -5.35 -48.64 20.02
CA PHE A 158 -6.32 -49.60 19.49
C PHE A 158 -5.66 -50.94 19.21
N VAL A 159 -4.51 -50.96 18.53
CA VAL A 159 -3.74 -52.19 18.24
C VAL A 159 -3.27 -52.88 19.51
N GLU A 160 -2.79 -52.12 20.50
CA GLU A 160 -2.37 -52.66 21.80
C GLU A 160 -3.52 -53.40 22.51
N ASN A 161 -4.74 -52.85 22.43
CA ASN A 161 -5.94 -53.38 23.08
C ASN A 161 -6.69 -54.46 22.29
N MET A 162 -6.23 -54.84 21.09
CA MET A 162 -6.86 -55.92 20.31
C MET A 162 -6.84 -57.25 21.07
N LYS A 163 -7.86 -58.10 20.89
CA LYS A 163 -7.93 -59.44 21.49
C LYS A 163 -7.30 -60.51 20.58
N ASP A 164 -6.18 -60.17 19.96
CA ASP A 164 -5.45 -61.02 19.02
C ASP A 164 -4.10 -61.48 19.58
N SER A 165 -3.44 -62.42 18.89
CA SER A 165 -2.11 -62.90 19.26
C SER A 165 -1.07 -61.77 19.21
N ALA A 166 0.02 -61.93 19.99
CA ALA A 166 1.12 -60.97 20.00
C ALA A 166 1.73 -60.75 18.60
N SER A 167 1.76 -61.79 17.76
CA SER A 167 2.25 -61.71 16.38
C SER A 167 1.38 -60.82 15.50
N THR A 168 0.05 -60.92 15.61
CA THR A 168 -0.89 -60.08 14.86
C THR A 168 -0.80 -58.61 15.29
N LYS A 169 -0.69 -58.35 16.60
CA LYS A 169 -0.48 -56.99 17.13
C LYS A 169 0.84 -56.39 16.63
N ALA A 170 1.91 -57.18 16.64
CA ALA A 170 3.22 -56.75 16.13
C ALA A 170 3.15 -56.40 14.63
N LEU A 171 2.44 -57.20 13.83
CA LEU A 171 2.22 -56.89 12.41
C LEU A 171 1.49 -55.55 12.23
N TYR A 172 0.38 -55.32 12.92
CA TYR A 172 -0.35 -54.05 12.82
C TYR A 172 0.47 -52.86 13.33
N ALA A 173 1.22 -53.02 14.42
CA ALA A 173 2.11 -51.97 14.93
C ALA A 173 3.20 -51.61 13.90
N VAL A 174 3.82 -52.60 13.26
CA VAL A 174 4.80 -52.38 12.18
C VAL A 174 4.16 -51.69 10.99
N LEU A 175 2.94 -52.07 10.59
CA LEU A 175 2.21 -51.39 9.52
C LEU A 175 1.91 -49.92 9.86
N LEU A 176 1.47 -49.63 11.09
CA LEU A 176 1.25 -48.25 11.55
C LEU A 176 2.55 -47.44 11.60
N ILE A 177 3.66 -48.05 12.02
CA ILE A 177 4.98 -47.42 11.99
C ILE A 177 5.36 -47.10 10.54
N LEU A 178 5.24 -48.06 9.62
CA LEU A 178 5.54 -47.84 8.19
C LEU A 178 4.64 -46.78 7.55
N LEU A 179 3.38 -46.68 8.01
CA LEU A 179 2.43 -45.68 7.51
C LEU A 179 2.74 -44.26 8.02
N PHE A 180 3.03 -44.11 9.32
CA PHE A 180 3.12 -42.79 9.96
C PHE A 180 4.55 -42.27 10.17
N MET A 181 5.55 -43.14 10.28
CA MET A 181 6.96 -42.73 10.44
C MET A 181 7.48 -41.89 9.25
N PRO A 182 7.09 -42.13 7.98
CA PRO A 182 7.52 -41.29 6.88
C PRO A 182 7.00 -39.85 6.93
N VAL A 183 5.86 -39.59 7.60
CA VAL A 183 5.21 -38.26 7.65
C VAL A 183 6.15 -37.15 8.14
N PRO A 184 6.77 -37.24 9.34
CA PRO A 184 7.70 -36.21 9.81
C PRO A 184 8.97 -36.13 8.95
N VAL A 185 9.45 -37.25 8.39
CA VAL A 185 10.67 -37.28 7.57
C VAL A 185 10.46 -36.56 6.23
N ILE A 186 9.38 -36.88 5.53
CA ILE A 186 9.02 -36.25 4.25
C ILE A 186 8.73 -34.76 4.47
N GLY A 187 7.99 -34.41 5.53
CA GLY A 187 7.72 -33.02 5.90
C GLY A 187 9.00 -32.21 6.14
N ALA A 188 9.97 -32.77 6.89
CA ALA A 188 11.25 -32.12 7.15
C ALA A 188 12.07 -31.92 5.87
N GLN A 189 12.15 -32.94 5.00
CA GLN A 189 12.84 -32.85 3.71
C GLN A 189 12.23 -31.80 2.78
N HIS A 190 10.90 -31.74 2.72
CA HIS A 190 10.19 -30.76 1.92
C HIS A 190 10.44 -29.33 2.44
N THR A 191 10.34 -29.13 3.76
CA THR A 191 10.61 -27.83 4.40
C THR A 191 12.05 -27.37 4.15
N ASN A 192 13.03 -28.28 4.26
CA ASN A 192 14.43 -27.97 3.94
C ASN A 192 14.61 -27.56 2.47
N THR A 193 13.89 -28.20 1.55
CA THR A 193 13.93 -27.84 0.13
C THR A 193 13.37 -26.44 -0.12
N ILE A 194 12.22 -26.11 0.51
CA ILE A 194 11.63 -24.77 0.47
C ILE A 194 12.61 -23.74 1.05
N ALA A 195 13.18 -24.01 2.23
CA ALA A 195 14.12 -23.11 2.89
C ALA A 195 15.37 -22.85 2.03
N LYS A 196 15.91 -23.88 1.38
CA LYS A 196 17.03 -23.73 0.43
C LYS A 196 16.65 -22.93 -0.81
N ALA A 197 15.46 -23.13 -1.36
CA ALA A 197 14.97 -22.35 -2.50
C ALA A 197 14.82 -20.87 -2.13
N TYR A 198 14.25 -20.59 -0.97
CA TYR A 198 14.09 -19.24 -0.43
C TYR A 198 15.43 -18.55 -0.10
N ALA A 199 16.40 -19.28 0.46
CA ALA A 199 17.74 -18.75 0.68
C ALA A 199 18.46 -18.42 -0.65
N LYS A 200 18.22 -19.21 -1.71
CA LYS A 200 18.77 -18.96 -3.04
C LYS A 200 18.14 -17.74 -3.74
N SER A 201 16.91 -17.35 -3.38
CA SER A 201 16.27 -16.14 -3.92
C SER A 201 16.70 -14.84 -3.22
N GLN A 202 17.79 -14.86 -2.44
CA GLN A 202 18.33 -13.72 -1.66
C GLN A 202 17.37 -13.15 -0.60
N GLY A 203 16.40 -13.92 -0.12
CA GLY A 203 15.48 -13.52 0.94
C GLY A 203 14.18 -12.87 0.43
N SER A 204 13.49 -12.10 1.30
CA SER A 204 12.20 -11.45 0.97
C SER A 204 12.31 -10.27 0.02
N VAL A 205 13.47 -9.62 -0.09
CA VAL A 205 13.67 -8.41 -0.89
C VAL A 205 14.43 -8.78 -2.16
N PRO A 206 13.85 -8.61 -3.35
CA PRO A 206 14.52 -8.95 -4.61
C PRO A 206 15.83 -8.15 -4.81
N PRO A 207 16.82 -8.71 -5.52
CA PRO A 207 18.11 -8.03 -5.76
C PRO A 207 17.97 -6.64 -6.40
N GLU A 208 17.00 -6.48 -7.31
CA GLU A 208 16.68 -5.19 -7.97
C GLU A 208 16.29 -4.10 -6.97
N TRP A 209 15.50 -4.47 -5.95
CA TRP A 209 15.15 -3.59 -4.84
C TRP A 209 16.34 -3.29 -3.94
N VAL A 210 17.17 -4.29 -3.62
CA VAL A 210 18.39 -4.07 -2.83
C VAL A 210 19.31 -3.05 -3.51
N ASN A 211 19.54 -3.19 -4.81
CA ASN A 211 20.36 -2.26 -5.59
C ASN A 211 19.76 -0.85 -5.60
N THR A 212 18.45 -0.75 -5.86
CA THR A 212 17.72 0.54 -5.87
C THR A 212 17.77 1.26 -4.53
N LEU A 213 17.53 0.54 -3.44
CA LEU A 213 17.53 1.11 -2.10
C LEU A 213 18.94 1.47 -1.63
N THR A 214 19.96 0.72 -2.05
CA THR A 214 21.37 1.08 -1.83
C THR A 214 21.74 2.35 -2.59
N TRP A 215 21.34 2.45 -3.87
CA TRP A 215 21.53 3.65 -4.66
C TRP A 215 20.87 4.86 -4.00
N LEU A 216 19.62 4.73 -3.52
CA LEU A 216 18.93 5.80 -2.79
C LEU A 216 19.71 6.24 -1.53
N ARG A 217 20.27 5.29 -0.76
CA ARG A 217 21.07 5.63 0.43
C ARG A 217 22.31 6.45 0.09
N GLU A 218 22.96 6.13 -1.02
CA GLU A 218 24.23 6.70 -1.44
C GLU A 218 24.06 8.02 -2.22
N ASN A 219 22.92 8.22 -2.88
CA ASN A 219 22.71 9.31 -3.85
C ASN A 219 21.58 10.29 -3.48
N SER A 220 20.83 10.04 -2.41
CA SER A 220 19.82 10.99 -1.89
C SER A 220 20.22 11.56 -0.53
N HIS A 221 19.64 12.67 -0.14
CA HIS A 221 19.94 13.30 1.14
C HIS A 221 19.27 12.50 2.30
N PRO A 222 19.87 12.40 3.50
CA PRO A 222 19.33 11.57 4.59
C PRO A 222 17.93 11.93 5.09
N LEU A 223 17.50 13.17 4.85
CA LEU A 223 16.17 13.66 5.19
C LEU A 223 15.13 13.41 4.09
N ASP A 224 15.53 12.77 2.98
CA ASP A 224 14.64 12.55 1.85
C ASP A 224 13.63 11.46 2.16
N SER A 225 12.45 11.65 1.58
CA SER A 225 11.40 10.65 1.59
C SER A 225 11.28 9.98 0.23
N ALA A 226 11.00 8.69 0.25
CA ALA A 226 10.68 7.92 -0.94
C ALA A 226 9.34 7.22 -0.73
N THR A 227 8.61 6.95 -1.79
CA THR A 227 7.38 6.16 -1.69
C THR A 227 7.28 5.19 -2.87
N SER A 228 6.44 4.19 -2.69
CA SER A 228 6.04 3.22 -3.71
C SER A 228 4.65 2.72 -3.34
N TRP A 229 4.20 1.63 -3.95
CA TRP A 229 3.13 0.86 -3.36
C TRP A 229 3.46 0.48 -1.91
N TRP A 230 2.45 0.46 -1.03
CA TRP A 230 2.64 0.42 0.42
C TRP A 230 3.39 -0.82 0.92
N ASP A 231 3.36 -1.91 0.17
CA ASP A 231 4.05 -3.16 0.48
C ASP A 231 5.58 -3.02 0.58
N TYR A 232 6.15 -1.91 0.13
CA TYR A 232 7.60 -1.72 0.07
C TYR A 232 8.10 -0.63 1.02
N GLY A 233 7.20 0.09 1.71
CA GLY A 233 7.58 1.21 2.58
C GLY A 233 8.55 0.80 3.70
N TYR A 234 8.39 -0.40 4.26
CA TYR A 234 9.31 -0.91 5.28
C TYR A 234 10.66 -1.37 4.71
N TRP A 235 10.76 -1.66 3.41
CA TRP A 235 12.05 -1.87 2.73
C TRP A 235 12.78 -0.53 2.56
N ILE A 236 12.04 0.52 2.19
CA ILE A 236 12.54 1.90 2.10
C ILE A 236 13.06 2.35 3.48
N GLU A 237 12.27 2.19 4.53
CA GLU A 237 12.63 2.64 5.88
C GLU A 237 13.75 1.84 6.55
N SER A 238 14.02 0.63 6.06
CA SER A 238 15.05 -0.24 6.63
C SER A 238 16.42 0.44 6.69
N SER A 239 17.01 0.46 7.88
CA SER A 239 18.36 1.00 8.13
C SER A 239 19.48 0.17 7.45
N LEU A 240 19.17 -1.07 7.07
CA LEU A 240 20.07 -1.94 6.31
C LEU A 240 20.00 -1.69 4.80
N LEU A 241 18.95 -1.02 4.33
CA LEU A 241 18.73 -0.71 2.91
C LEU A 241 18.81 0.80 2.70
N SER A 242 17.71 1.49 2.37
CA SER A 242 17.79 2.91 2.00
C SER A 242 17.92 3.87 3.18
N HIS A 243 17.35 3.50 4.34
CA HIS A 243 17.25 4.39 5.50
C HIS A 243 16.66 5.76 5.11
N ARG A 244 15.57 5.74 4.35
CA ARG A 244 14.77 6.91 3.95
C ARG A 244 13.36 6.76 4.47
N ARG A 245 12.68 7.88 4.70
CA ARG A 245 11.29 7.86 5.21
C ARG A 245 10.36 7.37 4.12
N SER A 246 9.34 6.59 4.48
CA SER A 246 8.28 6.25 3.54
C SER A 246 7.03 7.08 3.79
N ALA A 247 6.39 7.55 2.73
CA ALA A 247 5.12 8.26 2.85
C ALA A 247 3.97 7.30 3.23
N THR A 248 4.08 6.03 2.87
CA THR A 248 3.18 4.93 3.25
C THR A 248 3.96 3.63 3.42
N ASP A 249 3.57 2.78 4.36
CA ASP A 249 4.15 1.45 4.52
C ASP A 249 3.09 0.43 5.02
N GLY A 250 3.54 -0.78 5.37
CA GLY A 250 2.73 -1.86 5.90
C GLY A 250 2.16 -1.65 7.30
N GLY A 251 2.78 -0.79 8.12
CA GLY A 251 2.47 -0.59 9.54
C GLY A 251 2.01 0.82 9.94
N HIS A 252 2.13 1.83 9.07
CA HIS A 252 1.67 3.20 9.27
C HIS A 252 1.11 3.82 7.98
N ALA A 253 0.47 4.99 8.13
CA ALA A 253 -0.13 5.77 7.04
C ALA A 253 -1.03 5.00 6.05
N TYR A 254 -1.84 4.04 6.55
CA TYR A 254 -2.78 3.22 5.76
C TYR A 254 -3.74 4.03 4.88
N ASP A 255 -4.08 5.23 5.28
CA ASP A 255 -4.94 6.16 4.55
C ASP A 255 -4.31 6.65 3.24
N ARG A 256 -3.00 6.88 3.21
CA ARG A 256 -2.30 7.35 2.00
C ARG A 256 -2.23 6.30 0.89
N ARG A 257 -2.55 5.04 1.20
CA ARG A 257 -2.59 3.94 0.22
C ARG A 257 -3.62 4.17 -0.87
N TYR A 258 -4.77 4.75 -0.52
CA TYR A 258 -5.81 5.14 -1.47
C TYR A 258 -5.28 6.18 -2.47
N ILE A 259 -4.52 7.15 -1.97
CA ILE A 259 -3.95 8.25 -2.77
C ILE A 259 -2.83 7.76 -3.70
N VAL A 260 -1.95 6.89 -3.21
CA VAL A 260 -0.92 6.26 -4.07
C VAL A 260 -1.57 5.32 -5.09
N ALA A 261 -2.64 4.63 -4.71
CA ALA A 261 -3.40 3.77 -5.61
C ALA A 261 -4.03 4.57 -6.75
N ASP A 262 -4.67 5.69 -6.41
CA ASP A 262 -5.30 6.62 -7.34
C ASP A 262 -4.30 7.14 -8.38
N PHE A 263 -3.16 7.67 -7.89
CA PHE A 263 -2.06 8.10 -8.75
C PHE A 263 -1.60 7.02 -9.73
N PHE A 264 -1.43 5.78 -9.27
CA PHE A 264 -0.96 4.70 -10.14
C PHE A 264 -2.01 4.17 -11.10
N ALA A 265 -3.29 4.18 -10.72
CA ALA A 265 -4.38 3.59 -11.48
C ALA A 265 -4.96 4.52 -12.55
N HIS A 266 -4.84 5.84 -12.37
CA HIS A 266 -5.34 6.85 -13.30
C HIS A 266 -4.21 7.53 -14.10
N SER A 267 -4.59 8.48 -14.96
CA SER A 267 -3.70 9.35 -15.74
C SER A 267 -4.33 10.73 -15.94
N GLY A 268 -3.52 11.73 -16.29
CA GLY A 268 -3.99 13.10 -16.43
C GLY A 268 -4.49 13.69 -15.10
N ASP A 269 -5.39 14.67 -15.19
CA ASP A 269 -5.93 15.43 -14.07
C ASP A 269 -6.45 14.56 -12.91
N GLU A 270 -7.13 13.45 -13.22
CA GLU A 270 -7.68 12.52 -12.21
C GLU A 270 -6.60 11.90 -11.32
N SER A 271 -5.36 11.83 -11.81
CA SER A 271 -4.24 11.20 -11.11
C SER A 271 -3.36 12.18 -10.32
N GLU A 272 -3.65 13.48 -10.38
CA GLU A 272 -2.81 14.52 -9.78
C GLU A 272 -3.01 14.63 -8.27
N GLN A 273 -2.11 14.03 -7.51
CA GLN A 273 -2.13 14.05 -6.04
C GLN A 273 -1.08 15.02 -5.47
N ASP A 274 -1.44 15.76 -4.41
CA ASP A 274 -0.51 16.67 -3.70
C ASP A 274 0.54 15.90 -2.89
N PHE A 275 1.52 15.30 -3.57
CA PHE A 275 2.63 14.62 -2.92
C PHE A 275 3.63 15.57 -2.26
N GLU A 276 3.64 16.85 -2.65
CA GLU A 276 4.46 17.87 -1.99
C GLU A 276 3.98 18.11 -0.55
N ALA A 277 2.68 17.96 -0.27
CA ALA A 277 2.19 17.94 1.12
C ALA A 277 2.81 16.84 1.98
N TRP A 278 3.36 15.78 1.38
CA TRP A 278 4.06 14.72 2.10
C TRP A 278 5.58 14.94 2.12
N GLU A 279 6.05 16.04 1.55
CA GLU A 279 7.47 16.31 1.29
C GLU A 279 8.13 15.18 0.50
N LEU A 280 7.41 14.61 -0.47
CA LEU A 280 7.90 13.49 -1.29
C LEU A 280 9.14 13.92 -2.10
N ASN A 281 10.17 13.07 -2.15
CA ASN A 281 11.34 13.31 -3.00
C ASN A 281 11.53 12.26 -4.08
N TYR A 282 11.20 11.00 -3.80
CA TYR A 282 11.35 9.91 -4.76
C TYR A 282 10.09 9.05 -4.86
N MET A 283 9.68 8.74 -6.09
CA MET A 283 8.63 7.76 -6.38
C MET A 283 9.26 6.53 -7.02
N ILE A 284 8.92 5.34 -6.54
CA ILE A 284 9.42 4.07 -7.06
C ILE A 284 8.26 3.28 -7.65
N ALA A 285 8.39 2.86 -8.90
CA ALA A 285 7.45 1.98 -9.59
C ALA A 285 8.12 0.64 -9.90
N TRP A 286 7.41 -0.47 -9.72
CA TRP A 286 7.94 -1.81 -9.96
C TRP A 286 7.06 -2.61 -10.92
N GLN A 287 7.65 -3.13 -11.99
CA GLN A 287 6.93 -3.89 -13.02
C GLN A 287 6.16 -5.10 -12.47
N GLN A 288 6.61 -5.69 -11.35
CA GLN A 288 5.90 -6.83 -10.74
C GLN A 288 4.59 -6.43 -10.04
N ASP A 289 4.32 -5.13 -9.84
CA ASP A 289 3.04 -4.67 -9.31
C ASP A 289 1.87 -4.93 -10.27
N ILE A 290 2.12 -5.36 -11.52
CA ILE A 290 1.08 -5.90 -12.40
C ILE A 290 0.25 -7.01 -11.72
N TYR A 291 0.87 -7.80 -10.83
CA TYR A 291 0.20 -8.88 -10.10
C TYR A 291 -0.61 -8.41 -8.89
N LYS A 292 -0.45 -7.14 -8.49
CA LYS A 292 -1.19 -6.48 -7.41
C LYS A 292 -2.19 -5.48 -7.95
N PHE A 293 -2.23 -5.30 -9.28
CA PHE A 293 -2.88 -4.15 -9.87
C PHE A 293 -4.41 -4.18 -9.73
N ASN A 294 -5.04 -5.35 -9.57
CA ASN A 294 -6.46 -5.42 -9.18
C ASN A 294 -6.74 -4.67 -7.87
N ALA A 295 -5.87 -4.77 -6.87
CA ALA A 295 -6.00 -4.04 -5.62
C ALA A 295 -5.70 -2.54 -5.79
N ILE A 296 -4.64 -2.21 -6.54
CA ILE A 296 -4.26 -0.82 -6.82
C ILE A 296 -5.39 -0.12 -7.58
N SER A 297 -5.91 -0.70 -8.66
CA SER A 297 -7.04 -0.16 -9.40
C SER A 297 -8.30 0.01 -8.55
N TYR A 298 -8.62 -0.95 -7.68
CA TYR A 298 -9.80 -0.88 -6.83
C TYR A 298 -9.70 0.20 -5.75
N LEU A 299 -8.56 0.26 -5.05
CA LEU A 299 -8.33 1.27 -4.01
C LEU A 299 -8.07 2.67 -4.59
N GLY A 300 -7.64 2.75 -5.85
CA GLY A 300 -7.50 4.00 -6.58
C GLY A 300 -8.80 4.48 -7.19
N GLY A 301 -9.86 3.67 -7.23
CA GLY A 301 -11.12 4.04 -7.85
C GLY A 301 -11.16 3.92 -9.37
N ALA A 302 -10.27 3.14 -10.00
CA ALA A 302 -10.33 2.90 -11.45
C ALA A 302 -11.32 1.79 -11.83
N ILE A 303 -11.66 0.90 -10.87
CA ILE A 303 -12.54 -0.26 -11.10
C ILE A 303 -13.49 -0.49 -9.91
N ASN A 304 -14.59 -1.20 -10.17
CA ASN A 304 -15.53 -1.64 -9.13
C ASN A 304 -15.13 -2.98 -8.49
N HIS A 305 -15.87 -3.41 -7.47
CA HIS A 305 -15.63 -4.66 -6.74
C HIS A 305 -15.73 -5.92 -7.64
N TYR A 306 -16.68 -5.96 -8.58
CA TYR A 306 -16.80 -7.05 -9.54
C TYR A 306 -15.54 -7.19 -10.40
N GLU A 307 -15.07 -6.08 -10.97
CA GLU A 307 -13.85 -6.04 -11.78
C GLU A 307 -12.63 -6.45 -10.95
N GLN A 308 -12.54 -6.00 -9.69
CA GLN A 308 -11.46 -6.36 -8.78
C GLN A 308 -11.34 -7.87 -8.57
N THR A 309 -12.46 -8.58 -8.54
CA THR A 309 -12.53 -10.02 -8.26
C THR A 309 -12.57 -10.91 -9.51
N HIS A 310 -13.04 -10.41 -10.66
CA HIS A 310 -13.28 -11.21 -11.87
C HIS A 310 -12.49 -10.79 -13.11
N VAL A 311 -11.96 -9.57 -13.17
CA VAL A 311 -11.29 -9.04 -14.36
C VAL A 311 -9.80 -8.82 -14.06
N PRO A 312 -8.89 -9.57 -14.69
CA PRO A 312 -7.45 -9.34 -14.49
C PRO A 312 -7.03 -8.01 -15.12
N MET A 313 -6.41 -7.13 -14.34
CA MET A 313 -5.94 -5.84 -14.85
C MET A 313 -4.81 -6.01 -15.87
N PHE A 314 -3.95 -7.00 -15.66
CA PHE A 314 -2.86 -7.32 -16.56
C PHE A 314 -2.78 -8.82 -16.85
N GLN A 315 -2.40 -9.17 -18.09
CA GLN A 315 -2.04 -10.53 -18.46
C GLN A 315 -0.79 -10.54 -19.33
N VAL A 316 0.20 -11.34 -18.95
CA VAL A 316 1.38 -11.59 -19.79
C VAL A 316 1.05 -12.70 -20.78
N ILE A 317 1.26 -12.44 -22.07
CA ILE A 317 1.04 -13.41 -23.15
C ILE A 317 2.33 -13.68 -23.93
N SER A 318 2.44 -14.88 -24.48
CA SER A 318 3.56 -15.26 -25.33
C SER A 318 3.47 -14.58 -26.69
N THR A 319 4.61 -14.25 -27.30
CA THR A 319 4.67 -13.73 -28.68
C THR A 319 4.07 -14.70 -29.70
N GLN A 320 4.07 -16.01 -29.41
CA GLN A 320 3.44 -17.03 -30.24
C GLN A 320 1.92 -16.88 -30.34
N GLN A 321 1.30 -16.19 -29.36
CA GLN A 321 -0.12 -15.92 -29.36
C GLN A 321 -0.46 -14.67 -30.19
N ILE A 322 0.53 -13.85 -30.55
CA ILE A 322 0.32 -12.59 -31.27
C ILE A 322 0.48 -12.85 -32.78
N GLN A 323 -0.52 -12.45 -33.56
CA GLN A 323 -0.55 -12.66 -35.01
C GLN A 323 -0.82 -11.34 -35.73
N TYR A 324 0.05 -11.00 -36.68
CA TYR A 324 -0.16 -9.88 -37.58
C TYR A 324 -0.92 -10.34 -38.83
N ALA A 325 -1.95 -9.59 -39.20
CA ALA A 325 -2.73 -9.82 -40.41
C ALA A 325 -2.90 -8.51 -41.19
N ASN A 326 -3.12 -8.62 -42.50
CA ASN A 326 -3.51 -7.47 -43.32
C ASN A 326 -5.00 -7.59 -43.63
N GLU A 327 -5.79 -6.64 -43.12
CA GLU A 327 -7.22 -6.56 -43.35
C GLU A 327 -7.53 -5.37 -44.23
N SER A 328 -7.83 -5.65 -45.50
CA SER A 328 -8.21 -4.62 -46.49
C SER A 328 -7.21 -3.46 -46.59
N GLY A 329 -5.91 -3.76 -46.47
CA GLY A 329 -4.83 -2.77 -46.55
C GLY A 329 -4.45 -2.12 -45.22
N ARG A 330 -5.07 -2.52 -44.10
CA ARG A 330 -4.71 -2.09 -42.74
C ARG A 330 -4.04 -3.22 -41.98
N LEU A 331 -2.97 -2.90 -41.26
CA LEU A 331 -2.35 -3.83 -40.32
C LEU A 331 -3.33 -4.07 -39.16
N ALA A 332 -3.62 -5.33 -38.89
CA ALA A 332 -4.44 -5.77 -37.76
C ALA A 332 -3.63 -6.74 -36.89
N VAL A 333 -3.89 -6.72 -35.59
CA VAL A 333 -3.22 -7.59 -34.62
C VAL A 333 -4.25 -8.45 -33.90
N TYR A 334 -3.95 -9.74 -33.86
CA TYR A 334 -4.79 -10.78 -33.27
C TYR A 334 -4.09 -11.48 -32.13
N ILE A 335 -4.86 -11.89 -31.13
CA ILE A 335 -4.42 -12.68 -29.99
C ILE A 335 -5.12 -14.03 -30.03
N ALA A 336 -4.32 -15.09 -30.17
CA ALA A 336 -4.80 -16.47 -30.14
C ALA A 336 -4.99 -16.93 -28.69
N SER A 337 -6.21 -17.39 -28.38
CA SER A 337 -6.56 -18.01 -27.10
C SER A 337 -7.39 -19.26 -27.36
N GLY A 338 -6.76 -20.43 -27.17
CA GLY A 338 -7.32 -21.71 -27.57
C GLY A 338 -7.54 -21.77 -29.09
N ASN A 339 -8.77 -22.08 -29.50
CA ASN A 339 -9.15 -22.16 -30.92
C ASN A 339 -9.69 -20.83 -31.47
N ASN A 340 -9.75 -19.78 -30.65
CA ASN A 340 -10.32 -18.48 -31.02
C ASN A 340 -9.21 -17.43 -31.17
N VAL A 341 -9.49 -16.42 -32.00
CA VAL A 341 -8.65 -15.24 -32.17
C VAL A 341 -9.46 -13.99 -31.86
N TYR A 342 -8.83 -13.04 -31.16
CA TYR A 342 -9.47 -11.81 -30.71
C TYR A 342 -8.61 -10.61 -31.08
N GLN A 343 -9.22 -9.50 -31.48
CA GLN A 343 -8.52 -8.23 -31.60
C GLN A 343 -8.65 -7.42 -30.31
N PRO A 344 -7.54 -6.91 -29.73
CA PRO A 344 -7.61 -5.91 -28.66
C PRO A 344 -8.21 -4.59 -29.17
N ILE A 345 -8.49 -3.66 -28.26
CA ILE A 345 -8.93 -2.30 -28.60
C ILE A 345 -7.84 -1.58 -29.41
N ALA A 346 -6.60 -1.72 -28.97
CA ALA A 346 -5.43 -1.20 -29.63
C ALA A 346 -4.21 -2.05 -29.30
N THR A 347 -3.22 -2.00 -30.17
CA THR A 347 -1.89 -2.56 -29.96
C THR A 347 -0.86 -1.46 -30.02
N ILE A 348 0.00 -1.39 -29.01
CA ILE A 348 1.16 -0.52 -28.94
C ILE A 348 2.38 -1.43 -29.08
N ASP A 349 2.91 -1.47 -30.29
CA ASP A 349 4.11 -2.24 -30.59
C ASP A 349 5.35 -1.41 -30.31
N LEU A 350 5.97 -1.63 -29.15
CA LEU A 350 7.16 -0.89 -28.71
C LEU A 350 8.40 -1.27 -29.52
N THR A 351 8.36 -2.38 -30.29
CA THR A 351 9.48 -2.79 -31.15
C THR A 351 9.51 -2.01 -32.45
N THR A 352 8.34 -1.60 -32.96
CA THR A 352 8.20 -0.85 -34.21
C THR A 352 7.81 0.61 -33.99
N GLY A 353 7.40 0.97 -32.78
CA GLY A 353 6.84 2.28 -32.43
C GLY A 353 5.42 2.50 -32.97
N GLN A 354 4.77 1.46 -33.50
CA GLN A 354 3.46 1.58 -34.15
C GLN A 354 2.32 1.47 -33.13
N VAL A 355 1.30 2.32 -33.33
CA VAL A 355 0.01 2.22 -32.66
C VAL A 355 -1.01 1.72 -33.68
N ILE A 356 -1.59 0.55 -33.40
CA ILE A 356 -2.48 -0.17 -34.31
C ILE A 356 -3.85 -0.29 -33.66
N GLY A 357 -4.86 0.35 -34.22
CA GLY A 357 -6.25 0.19 -33.75
C GLY A 357 -6.78 -1.21 -34.06
N GLY A 358 -7.56 -1.76 -33.14
CA GLY A 358 -8.24 -3.05 -33.32
C GLY A 358 -9.75 -2.93 -33.13
N ARG A 359 -10.47 -4.03 -33.41
CA ARG A 359 -11.93 -4.09 -33.28
C ARG A 359 -12.44 -4.02 -31.83
N GLY A 360 -11.58 -4.32 -30.84
CA GLY A 360 -11.98 -4.35 -29.44
C GLY A 360 -12.86 -5.54 -29.08
N ASP A 361 -12.59 -6.73 -29.62
CA ASP A 361 -13.29 -7.98 -29.25
C ASP A 361 -13.12 -8.31 -27.76
N ILE A 362 -12.00 -7.83 -27.19
CA ILE A 362 -11.70 -7.90 -25.77
C ILE A 362 -11.37 -6.48 -25.26
N PRO A 363 -11.72 -6.14 -24.00
CA PRO A 363 -11.57 -4.79 -23.46
C PRO A 363 -10.14 -4.53 -22.97
N TYR A 364 -9.14 -4.78 -23.81
CA TYR A 364 -7.71 -4.68 -23.48
C TYR A 364 -6.94 -3.93 -24.55
N VAL A 365 -5.88 -3.25 -24.11
CA VAL A 365 -4.80 -2.74 -24.96
C VAL A 365 -3.62 -3.70 -24.86
N LEU A 366 -3.04 -4.07 -26.00
CA LEU A 366 -1.88 -4.95 -26.07
C LEU A 366 -0.59 -4.12 -26.19
N TYR A 367 0.32 -4.23 -25.23
CA TYR A 367 1.69 -3.73 -25.34
C TYR A 367 2.63 -4.86 -25.77
N ILE A 368 3.51 -4.62 -26.75
CA ILE A 368 4.48 -5.62 -27.23
C ILE A 368 5.90 -5.16 -26.92
N PHE A 369 6.59 -5.92 -26.05
CA PHE A 369 7.96 -5.62 -25.58
C PHE A 369 9.04 -6.42 -26.34
N GLY A 370 8.67 -7.10 -27.42
CA GLY A 370 9.55 -7.90 -28.29
C GLY A 370 9.65 -9.37 -27.90
N ASN A 371 9.87 -9.68 -26.63
CA ASN A 371 9.92 -11.07 -26.14
C ASN A 371 8.61 -11.55 -25.49
N TYR A 372 7.68 -10.64 -25.18
CA TYR A 372 6.34 -10.95 -24.67
C TYR A 372 5.34 -9.84 -25.03
N GLY A 373 4.06 -10.15 -24.90
CA GLY A 373 2.98 -9.17 -24.90
C GLY A 373 2.41 -8.98 -23.50
N LEU A 374 1.94 -7.79 -23.20
CA LEU A 374 1.23 -7.45 -21.97
C LEU A 374 -0.15 -6.89 -22.36
N LEU A 375 -1.20 -7.62 -22.01
CA LEU A 375 -2.56 -7.11 -22.08
C LEU A 375 -2.83 -6.27 -20.84
N ALA A 376 -3.25 -5.03 -21.05
CA ALA A 376 -3.67 -4.10 -20.01
C ALA A 376 -5.16 -3.80 -20.17
N TYR A 377 -5.94 -3.96 -19.10
CA TYR A 377 -7.38 -3.70 -19.14
C TYR A 377 -7.64 -2.23 -19.49
N GLN A 378 -8.64 -1.97 -20.34
CA GLN A 378 -8.85 -0.67 -20.98
C GLN A 378 -8.87 0.52 -20.01
N LYS A 379 -9.42 0.34 -18.80
CA LYS A 379 -9.53 1.42 -17.81
C LYS A 379 -8.18 1.85 -17.22
N ILE A 380 -7.17 0.99 -17.28
CA ILE A 380 -5.85 1.24 -16.69
C ILE A 380 -4.71 1.20 -17.71
N ALA A 381 -5.03 0.98 -18.99
CA ALA A 381 -4.06 0.75 -20.04
C ALA A 381 -3.07 1.90 -20.22
N PHE A 382 -3.46 3.14 -19.91
CA PHE A 382 -2.64 4.34 -20.04
C PHE A 382 -2.35 5.02 -18.70
N SER A 383 -2.56 4.31 -17.60
CA SER A 383 -2.33 4.79 -16.24
C SER A 383 -0.87 5.19 -16.00
N ASN A 384 -0.62 6.05 -15.01
CA ASN A 384 0.73 6.46 -14.64
C ASN A 384 1.60 5.26 -14.27
N PHE A 385 1.04 4.20 -13.69
CA PHE A 385 1.79 2.96 -13.45
C PHE A 385 2.38 2.39 -14.73
N VAL A 386 1.57 2.24 -15.79
CA VAL A 386 2.07 1.69 -17.06
C VAL A 386 3.22 2.55 -17.60
N ARG A 387 3.08 3.88 -17.53
CA ARG A 387 4.10 4.80 -18.00
C ARG A 387 5.38 4.75 -17.17
N LEU A 388 5.27 4.74 -15.84
CA LEU A 388 6.41 4.80 -14.92
C LEU A 388 7.08 3.44 -14.70
N ALA A 389 6.33 2.34 -14.60
CA ALA A 389 6.93 1.02 -14.39
C ALA A 389 7.64 0.51 -15.66
N PHE A 390 7.09 0.81 -16.83
CA PHE A 390 7.62 0.36 -18.12
C PHE A 390 8.36 1.45 -18.92
N GLN A 391 8.43 2.69 -18.40
CA GLN A 391 9.08 3.84 -19.06
C GLN A 391 8.51 4.13 -20.45
N ILE A 392 7.18 4.08 -20.55
CA ILE A 392 6.45 4.19 -21.80
C ILE A 392 5.84 5.59 -21.93
N PRO A 393 6.23 6.40 -22.93
CA PRO A 393 5.73 7.76 -23.12
C PRO A 393 4.45 7.85 -23.96
N TYR A 394 3.53 6.89 -23.86
CA TYR A 394 2.24 6.95 -24.54
C TYR A 394 1.16 7.50 -23.60
N SER A 395 0.44 8.50 -24.08
CA SER A 395 -0.73 9.10 -23.42
C SER A 395 -1.87 9.27 -24.42
N ILE A 396 -3.09 9.30 -23.90
CA ILE A 396 -4.29 9.65 -24.69
C ILE A 396 -4.26 11.14 -25.01
N GLU A 397 -3.97 11.96 -23.99
CA GLU A 397 -3.88 13.41 -24.12
C GLU A 397 -2.50 13.86 -24.64
N PRO A 398 -2.44 14.84 -25.55
CA PRO A 398 -1.18 15.44 -25.99
C PRO A 398 -0.40 16.03 -24.82
N TRP A 399 0.93 15.84 -24.81
CA TRP A 399 1.85 16.36 -23.78
C TRP A 399 1.70 15.80 -22.36
N ASP A 400 0.63 15.08 -22.05
CA ASP A 400 0.40 14.47 -20.72
C ASP A 400 1.58 13.58 -20.28
N ALA A 401 2.11 12.73 -21.16
CA ALA A 401 3.33 11.97 -20.86
C ALA A 401 4.55 12.88 -20.59
N GLN A 402 4.69 13.99 -21.32
CA GLN A 402 5.82 14.93 -21.14
C GLN A 402 5.76 15.64 -19.80
N LYS A 403 4.55 16.04 -19.37
CA LYS A 403 4.27 16.59 -18.04
C LYS A 403 4.64 15.57 -16.95
N LEU A 404 4.09 14.35 -17.03
CA LEU A 404 4.35 13.30 -16.05
C LEU A 404 5.85 13.03 -15.90
N PHE A 405 6.60 12.84 -16.99
CA PHE A 405 8.05 12.59 -16.90
C PHE A 405 8.88 13.84 -16.51
N ALA A 406 8.32 15.05 -16.60
CA ALA A 406 8.95 16.25 -16.06
C ALA A 406 8.82 16.29 -14.54
N ASN A 407 7.63 15.96 -14.02
CA ASN A 407 7.35 15.90 -12.59
C ASN A 407 7.94 14.64 -11.92
N PHE A 408 8.06 13.54 -12.65
CA PHE A 408 8.69 12.30 -12.21
C PHE A 408 9.90 12.04 -13.10
N LYS A 409 11.01 12.72 -12.77
CA LYS A 409 12.24 12.65 -13.55
C LYS A 409 12.96 11.32 -13.28
N PRO A 410 13.27 10.50 -14.31
CA PRO A 410 14.01 9.25 -14.11
C PRO A 410 15.35 9.51 -13.40
N ALA A 411 15.59 8.83 -12.28
CA ALA A 411 16.79 8.99 -11.47
C ALA A 411 17.66 7.73 -11.44
N TYR A 412 17.03 6.55 -11.33
CA TYR A 412 17.72 5.27 -11.33
C TYR A 412 16.78 4.13 -11.74
N SER A 413 17.28 3.15 -12.48
CA SER A 413 16.54 1.92 -12.79
C SER A 413 17.43 0.70 -12.66
N ASN A 414 16.89 -0.37 -12.09
CA ASN A 414 17.55 -1.67 -12.02
C ASN A 414 16.51 -2.78 -12.24
N GLY A 415 16.68 -3.55 -13.31
CA GLY A 415 15.68 -4.55 -13.71
C GLY A 415 14.31 -3.92 -13.93
N GLY A 416 13.29 -4.44 -13.25
CA GLY A 416 11.93 -3.92 -13.32
C GLY A 416 11.61 -2.80 -12.32
N VAL A 417 12.57 -2.35 -11.50
CA VAL A 417 12.38 -1.26 -10.52
C VAL A 417 12.87 0.05 -11.12
N SER A 418 12.00 1.05 -11.19
CA SER A 418 12.30 2.41 -11.66
C SER A 418 12.05 3.44 -10.57
N THR A 419 13.05 4.29 -10.34
CA THR A 419 13.04 5.35 -9.32
C THR A 419 13.07 6.70 -10.00
N TYR A 420 12.17 7.57 -9.57
CA TYR A 420 11.94 8.90 -10.12
C TYR A 420 12.13 9.95 -9.04
N GLU A 421 12.89 11.00 -9.33
CA GLU A 421 12.89 12.23 -8.54
C GLU A 421 11.56 12.96 -8.77
N PHE A 422 10.84 13.25 -7.68
CA PHE A 422 9.58 13.99 -7.73
C PHE A 422 9.82 15.50 -7.69
N ARG A 423 9.25 16.20 -8.65
CA ARG A 423 9.24 17.65 -8.79
C ARG A 423 7.78 18.10 -8.90
N PRO A 424 7.19 18.74 -7.87
CA PRO A 424 5.81 19.19 -7.94
C PRO A 424 5.60 20.26 -9.02
N PHE A 425 6.65 20.98 -9.40
CA PHE A 425 6.65 21.93 -10.50
C PHE A 425 7.78 21.57 -11.45
N ALA A 426 7.50 21.46 -12.74
CA ALA A 426 8.51 21.08 -13.73
C ALA A 426 8.26 21.72 -15.10
N VAL A 427 9.31 22.17 -15.79
CA VAL A 427 9.19 22.62 -17.18
C VAL A 427 9.26 21.41 -18.10
N TYR A 428 8.18 21.13 -18.81
CA TYR A 428 8.12 19.98 -19.72
C TYR A 428 8.40 20.36 -21.18
N ARG A 429 8.35 21.65 -21.51
CA ARG A 429 8.59 22.18 -22.85
C ARG A 429 9.09 23.62 -22.81
N ILE A 430 10.04 23.94 -23.69
CA ILE A 430 10.51 25.30 -23.90
C ILE A 430 10.47 25.65 -25.38
N ASP A 431 9.81 26.78 -25.68
CA ASP A 431 9.81 27.38 -27.00
C ASP A 431 10.71 28.62 -27.00
N LYS A 432 11.44 28.83 -28.11
CA LYS A 432 12.19 30.07 -28.37
C LYS A 432 11.44 30.93 -29.38
N TYR A 433 11.49 32.25 -29.20
CA TYR A 433 10.96 33.19 -30.18
C TYR A 433 12.02 33.51 -31.23
N GLU A 434 11.76 33.13 -32.49
CA GLU A 434 12.68 33.33 -33.61
C GLU A 434 11.90 33.70 -34.87
N ASN A 435 12.34 34.77 -35.56
CA ASN A 435 11.76 35.25 -36.81
C ASN A 435 10.23 35.47 -36.74
N GLY A 436 9.72 36.00 -35.63
CA GLY A 436 8.29 36.28 -35.44
C GLY A 436 7.45 35.09 -34.99
N THR A 437 8.05 33.90 -34.84
CA THR A 437 7.35 32.65 -34.52
C THR A 437 7.93 31.95 -33.29
N TRP A 438 7.06 31.24 -32.56
CA TRP A 438 7.49 30.35 -31.47
C TRP A 438 7.88 28.99 -32.04
N LYS A 439 9.07 28.52 -31.70
CA LYS A 439 9.56 27.20 -32.09
C LYS A 439 9.98 26.41 -30.85
N THR A 440 9.42 25.22 -30.69
CA THR A 440 9.86 24.28 -29.66
C THR A 440 11.30 23.87 -29.92
N PHE A 441 12.17 23.99 -28.92
CA PHE A 441 13.53 23.46 -28.98
C PHE A 441 13.84 22.48 -27.85
N TYR A 442 13.04 22.48 -26.79
CA TYR A 442 13.14 21.52 -25.69
C TYR A 442 11.79 20.87 -25.41
N SER A 443 11.81 19.56 -25.16
CA SER A 443 10.77 18.86 -24.40
C SER A 443 11.40 17.79 -23.50
N THR A 444 10.73 17.37 -22.43
CA THR A 444 11.22 16.35 -21.49
C THR A 444 11.79 15.11 -22.20
N LEU A 445 11.06 14.58 -23.19
CA LEU A 445 11.42 13.33 -23.87
C LEU A 445 12.38 13.53 -25.05
N SER A 446 12.47 14.74 -25.61
CA SER A 446 13.37 15.03 -26.75
C SER A 446 14.68 15.69 -26.33
N GLY A 447 14.76 16.22 -25.11
CA GLY A 447 15.88 17.06 -24.69
C GLY A 447 15.97 18.36 -25.48
N GLY A 448 17.12 19.02 -25.39
CA GLY A 448 17.42 20.29 -26.06
C GLY A 448 18.41 21.11 -25.25
N GLU A 449 19.24 21.90 -25.93
CA GLU A 449 20.21 22.81 -25.30
C GLU A 449 19.66 24.25 -25.30
N LEU A 450 19.92 24.99 -24.22
CA LEU A 450 19.54 26.40 -24.15
C LEU A 450 20.36 27.23 -25.14
N PRO A 451 19.72 28.08 -25.97
CA PRO A 451 20.44 28.96 -26.88
C PRO A 451 21.15 30.08 -26.11
N MET A 452 22.41 30.38 -26.45
CA MET A 452 23.20 31.42 -25.79
C MET A 452 22.74 32.84 -26.18
N GLY A 453 23.06 33.82 -25.33
CA GLY A 453 22.79 35.23 -25.58
C GLY A 453 21.39 35.68 -25.15
N GLU A 454 20.92 36.80 -25.69
CA GLU A 454 19.59 37.33 -25.38
C GLU A 454 18.51 36.45 -25.99
N GLN A 455 17.61 35.95 -25.15
CA GLN A 455 16.56 35.02 -25.54
C GLN A 455 15.21 35.46 -24.99
N LYS A 456 14.19 35.36 -25.85
CA LYS A 456 12.79 35.38 -25.44
C LYS A 456 12.26 33.95 -25.48
N LEU A 457 11.98 33.39 -24.30
CA LEU A 457 11.55 32.01 -24.12
C LEU A 457 10.11 31.94 -23.64
N ARG A 458 9.45 30.83 -23.95
CA ARG A 458 8.15 30.45 -23.41
C ARG A 458 8.30 29.12 -22.71
N LEU A 459 8.13 29.14 -21.39
CA LEU A 459 8.25 27.99 -20.51
C LEU A 459 6.87 27.39 -20.29
N TRP A 460 6.71 26.12 -20.60
CA TRP A 460 5.50 25.37 -20.28
C TRP A 460 5.76 24.60 -18.98
N ILE A 461 5.08 25.01 -17.92
CA ILE A 461 5.26 24.46 -16.57
C ILE A 461 4.09 23.52 -16.27
N SER A 462 4.42 22.31 -15.86
CA SER A 462 3.52 21.34 -15.25
C SER A 462 3.54 21.55 -13.74
N ALA A 463 2.39 21.84 -13.16
CA ALA A 463 2.21 21.91 -11.71
C ALA A 463 1.40 20.68 -11.30
N PHE A 464 1.99 19.76 -10.55
CA PHE A 464 1.40 18.45 -10.28
C PHE A 464 0.76 18.42 -8.89
N GLY A 465 -0.56 18.32 -8.85
CA GLY A 465 -1.36 18.14 -7.63
C GLY A 465 -1.44 19.36 -6.71
N ARG A 466 -0.79 20.48 -7.05
CA ARG A 466 -0.93 21.76 -6.34
C ARG A 466 -0.57 22.94 -7.21
N ASP A 467 -1.21 24.07 -6.94
CA ASP A 467 -0.98 25.31 -7.67
C ASP A 467 0.40 25.92 -7.42
N VAL A 468 0.87 26.66 -8.42
CA VAL A 468 1.87 27.70 -8.22
C VAL A 468 1.17 28.93 -7.64
N LYS A 469 1.62 29.46 -6.51
CA LYS A 469 1.00 30.63 -5.84
C LYS A 469 2.04 31.65 -5.41
N ASP A 470 1.89 32.89 -5.89
CA ASP A 470 2.77 34.02 -5.58
C ASP A 470 4.25 33.65 -5.68
N ALA A 471 4.60 32.94 -6.76
CA ALA A 471 5.92 32.36 -6.91
C ALA A 471 6.87 33.29 -7.66
N LYS A 472 8.14 33.13 -7.35
CA LYS A 472 9.25 33.78 -8.05
C LYS A 472 9.99 32.76 -8.88
N LEU A 473 10.27 33.10 -10.14
CA LEU A 473 11.05 32.28 -11.04
C LEU A 473 12.46 32.86 -11.17
N VAL A 474 13.45 32.01 -10.92
CA VAL A 474 14.86 32.37 -10.93
C VAL A 474 15.59 31.52 -11.94
N PHE A 475 16.41 32.16 -12.76
CA PHE A 475 17.36 31.52 -13.64
C PHE A 475 18.73 31.49 -12.99
N GLU A 476 19.40 30.35 -13.03
CA GLU A 476 20.73 30.15 -12.48
C GLU A 476 21.64 29.48 -13.52
N ALA A 477 22.89 29.93 -13.62
CA ALA A 477 23.90 29.37 -14.52
C ALA A 477 25.12 28.92 -13.71
N TYR A 478 25.69 27.76 -14.06
CA TYR A 478 26.75 27.12 -13.29
C TYR A 478 27.94 26.67 -14.16
N ASN A 479 29.14 26.83 -13.63
CA ASN A 479 30.38 26.21 -14.12
C ASN A 479 30.81 25.10 -13.16
N GLY A 480 30.48 23.85 -13.49
CA GLY A 480 30.56 22.73 -12.57
C GLY A 480 29.59 22.91 -11.41
N THR A 481 30.11 23.26 -10.23
CA THR A 481 29.32 23.53 -9.01
C THR A 481 29.29 25.02 -8.64
N GLU A 482 30.05 25.86 -9.35
CA GLU A 482 30.15 27.29 -9.08
C GLU A 482 29.01 28.05 -9.78
N LEU A 483 28.22 28.81 -9.02
CA LEU A 483 27.17 29.67 -9.53
C LEU A 483 27.79 30.93 -10.17
N VAL A 484 27.59 31.10 -11.48
CA VAL A 484 28.17 32.21 -12.25
C VAL A 484 27.16 33.31 -12.61
N ALA A 485 25.87 32.98 -12.67
CA ALA A 485 24.81 33.97 -12.85
C ALA A 485 23.54 33.55 -12.12
N LYS A 486 22.81 34.52 -11.56
CA LYS A 486 21.50 34.35 -10.93
C LYS A 486 20.63 35.54 -11.25
N GLU A 487 19.51 35.31 -11.93
CA GLU A 487 18.61 36.35 -12.40
C GLU A 487 17.16 36.01 -12.05
N VAL A 488 16.40 36.99 -11.60
CA VAL A 488 14.96 36.84 -11.38
C VAL A 488 14.25 37.14 -12.69
N VAL A 489 13.60 36.15 -13.27
CA VAL A 489 13.02 36.27 -14.62
C VAL A 489 11.50 36.47 -14.59
N ALA A 490 10.83 36.16 -13.47
CA ALA A 490 9.43 36.50 -13.23
C ALA A 490 9.10 36.48 -11.72
N GLU A 491 8.08 37.25 -11.31
CA GLU A 491 7.58 37.32 -9.93
C GLU A 491 6.04 37.36 -9.92
N GLY A 492 5.41 37.01 -8.80
CA GLY A 492 3.95 37.01 -8.66
C GLY A 492 3.26 35.94 -9.51
N LEU A 493 3.96 34.86 -9.84
CA LEU A 493 3.43 33.80 -10.69
C LEU A 493 2.32 33.03 -9.99
N SER A 494 1.24 32.79 -10.72
CA SER A 494 0.11 31.96 -10.27
C SER A 494 -0.34 31.06 -11.41
N ILE A 495 -0.31 29.75 -11.19
CA ILE A 495 -0.69 28.73 -12.18
C ILE A 495 -1.61 27.73 -11.48
N ASP A 496 -2.82 27.57 -12.02
CA ASP A 496 -3.75 26.51 -11.61
C ASP A 496 -3.21 25.18 -12.13
N HIS A 497 -3.08 24.21 -11.23
CA HIS A 497 -2.47 22.92 -11.55
C HIS A 497 -3.29 22.11 -12.57
N LEU A 498 -4.60 22.32 -12.65
CA LEU A 498 -5.48 21.68 -13.62
C LEU A 498 -5.66 22.48 -14.92
N ASN A 499 -5.08 23.67 -15.02
CA ASN A 499 -5.22 24.55 -16.18
C ASN A 499 -3.97 25.41 -16.36
N GLU A 500 -2.84 24.78 -16.67
CA GLU A 500 -1.56 25.49 -16.71
C GLU A 500 -1.44 26.37 -17.95
N THR A 501 -0.91 27.58 -17.75
CA THR A 501 -0.60 28.52 -18.82
C THR A 501 0.91 28.74 -18.92
N PRO A 502 1.47 28.81 -20.13
CA PRO A 502 2.91 29.03 -20.29
C PRO A 502 3.32 30.44 -19.88
N ILE A 503 4.58 30.57 -19.43
CA ILE A 503 5.17 31.85 -19.02
C ILE A 503 6.16 32.30 -20.09
N GLU A 504 6.04 33.55 -20.54
CA GLU A 504 7.05 34.18 -21.39
C GLU A 504 8.10 34.89 -20.52
N VAL A 505 9.37 34.60 -20.75
CA VAL A 505 10.51 35.22 -20.06
C VAL A 505 11.50 35.78 -21.07
N THR A 506 12.16 36.87 -20.71
CA THR A 506 13.27 37.44 -21.48
C THR A 506 14.49 37.47 -20.58
N LEU A 507 15.59 36.84 -21.00
CA LEU A 507 16.80 36.72 -20.21
C LEU A 507 18.03 36.65 -21.12
N THR A 508 19.20 36.93 -20.57
CA THR A 508 20.48 36.72 -21.26
C THR A 508 21.15 35.46 -20.72
N ILE A 509 21.31 34.45 -21.59
CA ILE A 509 21.90 33.16 -21.23
C ILE A 509 23.42 33.24 -21.41
N PRO A 510 24.22 33.24 -20.32
CA PRO A 510 25.67 33.33 -20.38
C PRO A 510 26.29 31.99 -20.80
N SER A 511 27.56 31.98 -21.18
CA SER A 511 28.28 30.71 -21.37
C SER A 511 28.55 30.05 -20.01
N ALA A 512 27.91 28.90 -19.79
CA ALA A 512 28.07 28.08 -18.61
C ALA A 512 27.98 26.58 -18.95
N THR A 513 28.37 25.71 -18.02
CA THR A 513 28.30 24.24 -18.20
C THR A 513 26.90 23.66 -17.97
N SER A 514 26.07 24.33 -17.17
CA SER A 514 24.70 23.92 -16.91
C SER A 514 23.85 25.09 -16.43
N TYR A 515 22.54 24.94 -16.55
CA TYR A 515 21.57 25.96 -16.19
C TYR A 515 20.42 25.35 -15.39
N ARG A 516 19.77 26.18 -14.58
CA ARG A 516 18.57 25.81 -13.83
C ARG A 516 17.51 26.88 -13.91
N PHE A 517 16.26 26.45 -13.97
CA PHE A 517 15.14 27.27 -13.55
C PHE A 517 14.69 26.80 -12.17
N VAL A 518 14.58 27.74 -11.24
CA VAL A 518 14.20 27.51 -9.85
C VAL A 518 12.94 28.32 -9.56
N LEU A 519 11.88 27.63 -9.17
CA LEU A 519 10.65 28.24 -8.69
C LEU A 519 10.71 28.35 -7.16
N VAL A 520 10.42 29.53 -6.63
CA VAL A 520 10.47 29.82 -5.20
C VAL A 520 9.08 30.23 -4.71
N GLN A 521 8.49 29.43 -3.84
CA GLN A 521 7.21 29.72 -3.20
C GLN A 521 7.12 29.12 -1.80
N ASP A 522 6.02 29.39 -1.08
CA ASP A 522 5.77 28.78 0.22
C ASP A 522 5.58 27.26 0.06
N GLY A 523 6.34 26.48 0.82
CA GLY A 523 6.31 25.03 0.76
C GLY A 523 6.75 24.38 2.08
N PRO A 524 6.35 23.12 2.31
CA PRO A 524 6.79 22.37 3.48
C PRO A 524 8.29 22.07 3.42
N VAL A 525 8.97 22.30 4.54
CA VAL A 525 10.41 22.10 4.71
C VAL A 525 10.71 21.42 6.04
N GLY A 526 11.64 20.48 6.03
CA GLY A 526 12.18 19.95 7.27
C GLY A 526 11.26 18.92 7.93
N VAL A 527 11.89 17.96 8.58
CA VAL A 527 11.25 16.68 8.86
C VAL A 527 11.38 16.33 10.34
N LEU A 528 10.34 15.78 10.95
CA LEU A 528 10.39 15.39 12.37
C LEU A 528 11.45 14.31 12.60
N ASN A 529 12.50 14.59 13.37
CA ASN A 529 13.59 13.67 13.68
C ASN A 529 13.51 13.13 15.12
N GLY A 530 12.30 12.77 15.53
CA GLY A 530 11.99 12.24 16.85
C GLY A 530 10.50 12.22 17.12
N ALA A 531 10.09 11.48 18.15
CA ALA A 531 8.69 11.46 18.56
C ALA A 531 8.28 12.83 19.14
N PRO A 532 7.22 13.48 18.63
CA PRO A 532 6.75 14.73 19.18
C PRO A 532 6.17 14.52 20.57
N LYS A 533 6.19 15.57 21.40
CA LYS A 533 5.54 15.55 22.70
C LYS A 533 4.57 16.71 22.86
N VAL A 534 3.54 16.48 23.66
CA VAL A 534 2.60 17.48 24.15
C VAL A 534 2.59 17.40 25.67
N ASP A 535 2.88 18.52 26.34
CA ASP A 535 2.95 18.62 27.80
C ASP A 535 3.84 17.52 28.43
N GLY A 536 5.01 17.30 27.83
CA GLY A 536 6.00 16.32 28.25
C GLY A 536 5.69 14.85 27.91
N LYS A 537 4.53 14.53 27.33
CA LYS A 537 4.14 13.15 26.94
C LYS A 537 4.29 12.93 25.44
N VAL A 538 4.77 11.74 25.06
CA VAL A 538 4.86 11.36 23.64
C VAL A 538 3.47 11.38 23.00
N ALA A 539 3.35 12.09 21.89
CA ALA A 539 2.12 12.24 21.12
C ALA A 539 2.22 11.52 19.77
N ASN A 540 1.06 11.25 19.16
CA ASN A 540 1.01 10.66 17.83
C ASN A 540 1.41 11.73 16.79
N PRO A 541 2.47 11.51 15.98
CA PRO A 541 2.91 12.51 15.01
C PRO A 541 1.89 12.83 13.91
N THR A 542 0.94 11.93 13.67
CA THR A 542 -0.14 12.13 12.68
C THR A 542 -1.37 12.83 13.24
N TYR A 543 -1.45 12.99 14.56
CA TYR A 543 -2.58 13.61 15.25
C TYR A 543 -2.12 14.16 16.60
N ILE A 544 -1.39 15.28 16.57
CA ILE A 544 -0.68 15.78 17.76
C ILE A 544 -1.61 16.47 18.78
N LEU A 545 -2.67 17.14 18.32
CA LEU A 545 -3.67 17.80 19.15
C LEU A 545 -5.06 17.56 18.56
N GLY A 546 -6.05 17.24 19.41
CA GLY A 546 -7.45 17.16 19.01
C GLY A 546 -8.11 18.53 18.93
N GLU A 547 -9.27 18.61 18.30
CA GLU A 547 -10.08 19.84 18.20
C GLU A 547 -10.39 20.42 19.59
N GLY A 548 -10.22 21.73 19.75
CA GLY A 548 -10.40 22.44 21.03
C GLY A 548 -9.28 22.22 22.05
N GLN A 549 -8.27 21.40 21.75
CA GLN A 549 -7.16 21.16 22.66
C GLN A 549 -6.02 22.15 22.45
N SER A 550 -5.35 22.49 23.54
CA SER A 550 -4.11 23.26 23.54
C SER A 550 -3.05 22.53 24.38
N GLY A 551 -1.79 22.75 24.07
CA GLY A 551 -0.68 22.17 24.84
C GLY A 551 0.68 22.65 24.35
N GLN A 552 1.68 22.47 25.20
CA GLN A 552 3.06 22.80 24.87
C GLN A 552 3.65 21.70 23.99
N LEU A 553 3.94 22.03 22.74
CA LEU A 553 4.63 21.15 21.80
C LEU A 553 6.12 21.15 22.08
N GLU A 554 6.72 19.96 22.09
CA GLU A 554 8.17 19.76 21.96
C GLU A 554 8.43 18.92 20.71
N LEU A 555 9.11 19.52 19.72
CA LEU A 555 9.42 18.90 18.44
C LEU A 555 10.93 18.81 18.26
N LYS A 556 11.41 17.69 17.73
CA LYS A 556 12.74 17.58 17.14
C LYS A 556 12.58 17.53 15.63
N ALA A 557 13.13 18.49 14.91
CA ALA A 557 12.99 18.58 13.46
C ALA A 557 14.34 18.85 12.81
N ALA A 558 14.59 18.21 11.67
CA ALA A 558 15.82 18.34 10.91
C ALA A 558 15.58 19.13 9.62
N PHE A 559 16.48 20.04 9.27
CA PHE A 559 16.38 20.88 8.07
C PHE A 559 17.60 20.71 7.17
N ARG A 560 17.41 20.77 5.84
CA ARG A 560 18.51 20.64 4.85
C ARG A 560 19.42 21.85 4.77
N LYS A 561 18.95 23.01 5.22
CA LYS A 561 19.66 24.29 5.19
C LYS A 561 19.09 25.22 6.26
N ASP A 562 19.80 26.32 6.49
CA ASP A 562 19.31 27.42 7.32
C ASP A 562 18.07 28.06 6.68
N TYR A 563 17.10 28.42 7.52
CA TYR A 563 15.96 29.25 7.13
C TYR A 563 15.74 30.31 8.19
N ASP A 564 15.66 31.57 7.76
CA ASP A 564 15.48 32.70 8.69
C ASP A 564 14.00 32.90 9.09
N ASN A 565 13.07 32.51 8.23
CA ASN A 565 11.63 32.70 8.44
C ASN A 565 10.85 31.41 8.13
N VAL A 566 10.74 30.55 9.13
CA VAL A 566 9.92 29.33 9.10
C VAL A 566 8.65 29.53 9.90
N LYS A 567 7.51 29.25 9.30
CA LYS A 567 6.20 29.21 9.96
C LYS A 567 5.90 27.79 10.39
N LEU A 568 5.98 27.51 11.69
CA LEU A 568 5.41 26.30 12.26
C LEU A 568 3.88 26.44 12.30
N THR A 569 3.20 25.45 11.74
CA THR A 569 1.74 25.36 11.67
C THR A 569 1.25 23.98 12.09
N LEU A 570 -0.01 23.87 12.51
CA LEU A 570 -0.73 22.60 12.55
C LEU A 570 -1.53 22.46 11.27
N ARG A 571 -1.16 21.51 10.41
CA ARG A 571 -1.94 21.17 9.23
C ARG A 571 -3.05 20.19 9.63
N ALA A 572 -4.30 20.60 9.45
CA ALA A 572 -5.45 19.72 9.50
C ALA A 572 -5.74 19.17 8.11
N SER A 573 -5.62 17.86 7.94
CA SER A 573 -5.95 17.19 6.67
C SER A 573 -6.82 15.96 6.90
N ILE A 574 -7.56 15.59 5.87
CA ILE A 574 -8.50 14.48 5.91
C ILE A 574 -8.32 13.63 4.65
N VAL A 575 -8.33 12.32 4.85
CA VAL A 575 -8.41 11.34 3.78
C VAL A 575 -9.77 10.65 3.90
N TYR A 576 -10.50 10.59 2.79
CA TYR A 576 -11.81 9.97 2.71
C TYR A 576 -12.00 9.36 1.32
N TYR A 577 -13.07 8.59 1.16
CA TYR A 577 -13.54 8.25 -0.17
C TYR A 577 -15.05 8.48 -0.28
N ILE A 578 -15.49 8.76 -1.49
CA ILE A 578 -16.91 8.74 -1.84
C ILE A 578 -17.24 7.35 -2.36
N ALA A 579 -18.37 6.79 -1.95
CA ALA A 579 -18.91 5.55 -2.46
C ALA A 579 -20.20 5.84 -3.26
N PRO A 580 -20.10 6.17 -4.57
CA PRO A 580 -21.24 6.63 -5.36
C PRO A 580 -22.45 5.69 -5.36
N ASN A 581 -22.17 4.38 -5.29
CA ASN A 581 -23.15 3.28 -5.30
C ASN A 581 -23.51 2.77 -3.90
N GLY A 582 -23.13 3.50 -2.85
CA GLY A 582 -23.37 3.16 -1.44
C GLY A 582 -22.20 2.42 -0.78
N LYS A 583 -22.25 2.31 0.56
CA LYS A 583 -21.13 1.83 1.40
C LYS A 583 -21.00 0.30 1.54
N ASP A 584 -21.83 -0.47 0.83
CA ASP A 584 -21.79 -1.92 0.92
C ASP A 584 -20.66 -2.48 0.07
N ILE A 585 -19.51 -2.71 0.69
CA ILE A 585 -18.23 -3.07 0.05
C ILE A 585 -18.22 -4.48 -0.58
N GLU A 586 -19.25 -5.28 -0.37
CA GLU A 586 -19.38 -6.65 -0.89
C GLU A 586 -20.28 -6.70 -2.14
N LYS A 587 -20.88 -5.57 -2.55
CA LYS A 587 -21.65 -5.52 -3.78
C LYS A 587 -20.73 -5.42 -4.99
N ASP A 588 -21.08 -6.15 -6.05
CA ASP A 588 -20.39 -6.14 -7.34
C ASP A 588 -20.20 -4.72 -7.93
N ASP A 589 -21.19 -3.85 -7.77
CA ASP A 589 -21.16 -2.47 -8.24
C ASP A 589 -20.55 -1.49 -7.23
N PHE A 590 -20.06 -1.96 -6.07
CA PHE A 590 -19.36 -1.10 -5.13
C PHE A 590 -18.15 -0.47 -5.79
N TYR A 591 -18.02 0.84 -5.59
CA TYR A 591 -17.05 1.69 -6.22
C TYR A 591 -16.67 2.79 -5.23
N LEU A 592 -15.39 3.19 -5.22
CA LEU A 592 -14.88 4.23 -4.34
C LEU A 592 -14.07 5.25 -5.13
N GLU A 593 -14.18 6.52 -4.74
CA GLU A 593 -13.41 7.65 -5.28
C GLU A 593 -12.57 8.23 -4.14
N PRO A 594 -11.25 8.02 -4.13
CA PRO A 594 -10.41 8.45 -3.02
C PRO A 594 -10.10 9.95 -3.09
N HIS A 595 -10.01 10.60 -1.93
CA HIS A 595 -9.71 12.01 -1.82
C HIS A 595 -8.78 12.31 -0.64
N GLN A 596 -7.93 13.31 -0.82
CA GLN A 596 -7.08 13.90 0.20
C GLN A 596 -7.27 15.41 0.18
N ASP A 597 -7.71 15.98 1.31
CA ASP A 597 -7.87 17.42 1.43
C ASP A 597 -7.08 17.97 2.61
N ILE A 598 -6.49 19.15 2.39
CA ILE A 598 -5.93 19.98 3.46
C ILE A 598 -6.98 21.03 3.79
N ILE A 599 -7.57 20.93 4.98
CA ILE A 599 -8.66 21.80 5.43
C ILE A 599 -8.10 23.18 5.80
N THR A 600 -7.03 23.20 6.61
CA THR A 600 -6.42 24.45 7.06
C THR A 600 -5.01 24.25 7.61
N TYR A 601 -4.26 25.35 7.67
CA TYR A 601 -3.00 25.48 8.40
C TYR A 601 -3.22 26.45 9.56
N VAL A 602 -3.19 25.93 10.79
CA VAL A 602 -3.31 26.75 12.01
C VAL A 602 -1.93 27.28 12.39
N PRO A 603 -1.69 28.61 12.41
CA PRO A 603 -0.39 29.16 12.78
C PRO A 603 -0.04 28.83 14.24
N VAL A 604 1.22 28.47 14.49
CA VAL A 604 1.72 28.19 15.85
C VAL A 604 2.84 29.15 16.22
N LYS A 605 3.89 29.23 15.41
CA LYS A 605 5.09 30.03 15.73
C LYS A 605 5.90 30.36 14.48
N GLU A 606 6.46 31.56 14.42
CA GLU A 606 7.51 31.91 13.47
C GLU A 606 8.88 31.74 14.13
N LEU A 607 9.84 31.14 13.42
CA LEU A 607 11.17 30.86 13.94
C LEU A 607 12.23 30.83 12.83
N SER A 608 13.48 31.00 13.22
CA SER A 608 14.63 30.67 12.40
C SER A 608 15.15 29.29 12.81
N VAL A 609 15.65 28.52 11.85
CA VAL A 609 16.22 27.18 12.06
C VAL A 609 17.58 27.07 11.42
N LYS A 610 18.39 26.17 11.95
CA LYS A 610 19.70 25.83 11.38
C LYS A 610 19.65 24.53 10.60
N GLU A 611 20.58 24.35 9.67
CA GLU A 611 20.83 23.06 9.06
C GLU A 611 21.04 21.97 10.13
N GLY A 612 20.47 20.79 9.90
CA GLY A 612 20.50 19.68 10.85
C GLY A 612 19.39 19.75 11.91
N ASP A 613 19.64 19.13 13.06
CA ASP A 613 18.64 18.93 14.12
C ASP A 613 18.37 20.19 14.94
N ASN A 614 17.09 20.53 15.08
CA ASN A 614 16.59 21.64 15.88
C ASN A 614 15.60 21.12 16.92
N THR A 615 15.67 21.66 18.14
CA THR A 615 14.65 21.42 19.18
C THR A 615 13.74 22.64 19.26
N ILE A 616 12.45 22.43 19.05
CA ILE A 616 11.47 23.50 18.91
C ILE A 616 10.40 23.31 19.97
N VAL A 617 10.21 24.35 20.79
CA VAL A 617 9.15 24.40 21.80
C VAL A 617 8.22 25.55 21.48
N ALA A 618 6.92 25.26 21.44
CA ALA A 618 5.88 26.23 21.15
C ALA A 618 4.59 25.87 21.88
N GLN A 619 3.83 26.88 22.29
CA GLN A 619 2.43 26.67 22.68
C GLN A 619 1.58 26.60 21.43
N ALA A 620 0.73 25.59 21.33
CA ALA A 620 -0.17 25.40 20.19
C ALA A 620 -1.59 25.13 20.67
N SER A 621 -2.56 25.53 19.84
CA SER A 621 -3.97 25.25 20.07
C SER A 621 -4.62 24.88 18.75
N MET A 622 -5.42 23.82 18.76
CA MET A 622 -6.23 23.40 17.63
C MET A 622 -7.65 23.96 17.80
N PRO A 623 -8.21 24.68 16.82
CA PRO A 623 -9.58 25.19 16.92
C PRO A 623 -10.63 24.07 17.05
N GLU A 624 -11.79 24.41 17.59
CA GLU A 624 -12.95 23.50 17.64
C GLU A 624 -13.62 23.38 16.27
N ASN A 625 -14.24 22.23 15.99
CA ASN A 625 -15.10 21.97 14.83
C ASN A 625 -14.45 22.15 13.44
N VAL A 626 -13.13 22.11 13.32
CA VAL A 626 -12.40 22.13 12.04
C VAL A 626 -12.78 20.94 11.16
N PHE A 627 -12.75 19.72 11.69
CA PHE A 627 -13.11 18.52 10.93
C PHE A 627 -14.61 18.35 10.81
N GLU A 628 -15.36 18.63 11.89
CA GLU A 628 -16.82 18.46 11.89
C GLU A 628 -17.47 19.34 10.81
N ASN A 629 -17.10 20.63 10.74
CA ASN A 629 -17.65 21.53 9.73
C ASN A 629 -17.34 21.04 8.31
N TYR A 630 -16.11 20.60 8.06
CA TYR A 630 -15.71 20.09 6.75
C TYR A 630 -16.48 18.81 6.37
N ILE A 631 -16.65 17.88 7.31
CA ILE A 631 -17.40 16.65 7.08
C ILE A 631 -18.87 16.94 6.79
N GLN A 632 -19.48 17.90 7.48
CA GLN A 632 -20.86 18.31 7.18
C GLN A 632 -21.00 18.91 5.77
N GLU A 633 -19.99 19.63 5.29
CA GLU A 633 -19.94 20.11 3.90
C GLU A 633 -19.86 18.94 2.91
N LEU A 634 -19.04 17.92 3.19
CA LEU A 634 -18.98 16.70 2.38
C LEU A 634 -20.32 15.97 2.37
N TYR A 635 -20.97 15.80 3.52
CA TYR A 635 -22.30 15.17 3.62
C TYR A 635 -23.36 15.96 2.85
N LYS A 636 -23.31 17.29 2.88
CA LYS A 636 -24.20 18.14 2.08
C LYS A 636 -23.95 17.99 0.58
N LYS A 637 -22.69 17.83 0.16
CA LYS A 637 -22.30 17.73 -1.25
C LYS A 637 -22.60 16.35 -1.84
N TYR A 638 -22.30 15.28 -1.13
CA TYR A 638 -22.30 13.91 -1.66
C TYR A 638 -23.35 12.98 -1.03
N GLY A 639 -23.90 13.34 0.12
CA GLY A 639 -24.77 12.48 0.93
C GLY A 639 -24.00 11.73 2.01
N GLU A 640 -24.55 11.72 3.23
CA GLU A 640 -23.97 11.02 4.39
C GLU A 640 -23.80 9.51 4.13
N ASP A 641 -24.70 8.90 3.36
CA ASP A 641 -24.70 7.50 2.99
C ASP A 641 -23.60 7.13 1.98
N LYS A 642 -22.87 8.09 1.43
CA LYS A 642 -21.79 7.87 0.44
C LYS A 642 -20.40 8.23 0.95
N VAL A 643 -20.28 9.21 1.84
CA VAL A 643 -18.99 9.68 2.33
C VAL A 643 -18.44 8.74 3.41
N VAL A 644 -17.21 8.26 3.25
CA VAL A 644 -16.50 7.47 4.25
C VAL A 644 -15.19 8.15 4.63
N ILE A 645 -15.11 8.60 5.88
CA ILE A 645 -13.88 9.20 6.42
C ILE A 645 -12.91 8.09 6.81
N VAL A 646 -11.74 8.08 6.17
CA VAL A 646 -10.69 7.10 6.42
C VAL A 646 -9.80 7.56 7.57
N ARG A 647 -9.32 8.80 7.53
CA ARG A 647 -8.40 9.33 8.54
C ARG A 647 -8.47 10.85 8.64
N LYS A 648 -8.45 11.35 9.88
CA LYS A 648 -8.17 12.76 10.22
C LYS A 648 -6.71 12.86 10.66
N ARG A 649 -6.03 13.91 10.24
CA ARG A 649 -4.63 14.19 10.58
C ARG A 649 -4.47 15.61 11.09
N VAL A 650 -3.70 15.77 12.16
CA VAL A 650 -3.24 17.06 12.69
C VAL A 650 -1.74 16.94 12.84
N GLU A 651 -1.00 17.49 11.87
CA GLU A 651 0.44 17.31 11.72
C GLU A 651 1.16 18.65 11.91
N PRO A 652 2.26 18.72 12.68
CA PRO A 652 3.09 19.91 12.70
C PRO A 652 3.84 20.00 11.36
N VAL A 653 3.65 21.10 10.64
CA VAL A 653 4.29 21.36 9.35
C VAL A 653 5.01 22.70 9.40
N PHE A 654 6.23 22.73 8.90
CA PHE A 654 7.06 23.92 8.81
C PHE A 654 6.99 24.45 7.38
N ILE A 655 6.54 25.68 7.21
CA ILE A 655 6.40 26.33 5.89
C ILE A 655 7.45 27.42 5.76
N ALA A 656 8.16 27.43 4.64
CA ALA A 656 9.12 28.49 4.29
C ALA A 656 9.14 28.72 2.78
N LYS A 657 9.85 29.76 2.32
CA LYS A 657 10.16 29.93 0.89
C LYS A 657 11.10 28.82 0.45
N LYS A 658 10.55 27.79 -0.19
CA LYS A 658 11.26 26.61 -0.69
C LYS A 658 11.65 26.82 -2.14
N GLU A 659 12.86 26.39 -2.48
CA GLU A 659 13.37 26.38 -3.85
C GLU A 659 13.05 25.03 -4.50
N TYR A 660 12.37 25.07 -5.64
CA TYR A 660 12.05 23.93 -6.46
C TYR A 660 12.83 24.03 -7.76
N VAL A 661 13.73 23.09 -8.04
CA VAL A 661 14.40 23.01 -9.34
C VAL A 661 13.38 22.47 -10.34
N ILE A 662 12.81 23.34 -11.16
CA ILE A 662 11.76 22.98 -12.11
C ILE A 662 12.32 22.53 -13.46
N TRP A 663 13.57 22.89 -13.75
CA TRP A 663 14.27 22.46 -14.96
C TRP A 663 15.78 22.56 -14.73
N GLU A 664 16.52 21.63 -15.32
CA GLU A 664 17.98 21.68 -15.38
C GLU A 664 18.46 21.03 -16.68
N GLY A 665 19.51 21.59 -17.28
CA GLY A 665 20.07 21.13 -18.54
C GLY A 665 21.37 21.81 -18.93
#